data_AF-A0AAU9WYH7-F1
#
_entry.id   AF-A0AAU9WYH7-F1
#
_cell.length_a   1.000
_cell.length_b   1.000
_cell.length_c   1.000
_cell.angle_alpha   90.00
_cell.angle_beta   90.00
_cell.angle_gamma   90.00
#
_symmetry.space_group_name_H-M   'P 1'
#
loop_
_entity.id
_entity.type
_entity.pdbx_description
1 polymer ?
#
loop_
_entity_poly.entity_id
_entity_poly.type
_entity_poly.pdbx_seq_one_letter_code
_entity_poly.pdbx_strand_id
1 'polypeptide(L)'
;MIAEGKTQYYFIRVPRSMPNIPVPAYLKDGSVKRNHKKSGRDPETGRIAIRHKGGGHPQTFRIVDFVRAPVPQENEEPKPIRDKVLHIGYDPCRSGRIALVAGDGSNRMKIITAPHEMKVGDVVTAFRGKPQSIARLKPGDAYPLAHLPIGTVVYNVELQPGKGAQLVRAAGTCAQILNKTETTARLRLPSKQEKDIPLDCLATLGRVSNIDHENRVIGKAGRNRWLNRKPKGQTGINRTLWRKKRTQHYFPQSIRFLGQDGGLSFPMRLKSIRHFVPLFRTSLLWSFRTSTNTMATLETLNFDNLALNSLPIDKETQNVIRQVKDACFTLVKPTKVNNPTLVAYSQEALSLLDLPPSEVTRPDFVQYMSGDKILPGSQTAAHCYCGHQQGYFSGQLGDGAAMYLGEIINSNGERWEIQLKGSGLTPFSNHRDGRKALRSSIREFLCSEAMYHLGIPTTRAGCCITSDTLVERDKDYTGNISKEKASLVLRIAPTFLRFGSFEIFKPPDPVTDYQGPSAGRVDILHQLLSYTIKTFFPQISAGDFQSPEEWYLAFFQELTLLTARLVASWQCVGFCHGVLNTDNMSIVGVTIDYGPFGFLDYYDPNYMSQASDARRRNSFKNQPELCKWNLLTLAEAIQDVLPLYKSRTLLEDLFDSEFQRCYMAKMRLKLGLLKKELPTDEKLITALFDTMEKTGADFTNTFRCLSDITPTGCSSSKSDEDIVEYLVSQCVPLQGLIKAYSTILEWSQMIAMCREVWKSNPNVISHIEKEADKHLLEDKRRWEKIEQLKVSTQNGKENNDRVLWTQWITAYKDRLDQECDHHDVQEVNKERVRVMKSNNPRFVLRNYIAHKAIEAAENGDFSLVQTILKRLKIPYRDDAEFDEATLYEAASTNSTLSCNNEKTGLFNVLDTRKTNLDKLPDDAFNMRLS
;
A
#
# COMPACT_ATOMS: atom_id res chain seq x y z
N MET A 1 -22.44 26.64 -24.05
CA MET A 1 -23.58 26.64 -23.11
C MET A 1 -24.15 25.24 -23.03
N ILE A 2 -24.33 24.76 -21.80
CA ILE A 2 -24.97 23.50 -21.45
C ILE A 2 -26.49 23.72 -21.55
N ALA A 3 -27.19 22.93 -22.34
CA ALA A 3 -28.62 22.68 -22.16
C ALA A 3 -29.00 21.39 -22.90
N GLU A 4 -29.65 20.49 -22.16
CA GLU A 4 -30.41 19.33 -22.62
C GLU A 4 -29.63 18.19 -23.29
N GLY A 5 -29.40 17.13 -22.51
CA GLY A 5 -28.68 15.90 -22.87
C GLY A 5 -29.33 15.03 -23.96
N LYS A 6 -29.49 15.58 -25.17
CA LYS A 6 -29.70 14.83 -26.41
C LYS A 6 -28.83 15.43 -27.51
N THR A 7 -27.82 14.68 -27.96
CA THR A 7 -27.02 15.07 -29.12
C THR A 7 -27.87 14.93 -30.39
N GLN A 8 -28.51 16.01 -30.84
CA GLN A 8 -29.03 16.13 -32.21
C GLN A 8 -27.92 16.66 -33.12
N TYR A 9 -27.66 15.96 -34.22
CA TYR A 9 -26.72 16.38 -35.26
C TYR A 9 -27.49 17.10 -36.38
N TYR A 10 -27.13 18.35 -36.66
CA TYR A 10 -27.59 19.08 -37.85
C TYR A 10 -26.59 18.90 -38.99
N PHE A 11 -27.09 18.62 -40.20
CA PHE A 11 -26.28 18.54 -41.41
C PHE A 11 -26.30 19.88 -42.16
N ILE A 12 -25.14 20.51 -42.33
CA ILE A 12 -24.97 21.66 -43.23
C ILE A 12 -24.40 21.15 -44.56
N ARG A 13 -25.10 21.45 -45.66
CA ARG A 13 -24.66 21.14 -47.03
C ARG A 13 -23.80 22.30 -47.52
N VAL A 14 -22.55 22.05 -47.91
CA VAL A 14 -21.63 23.09 -48.46
C VAL A 14 -21.37 22.83 -49.95
N PRO A 15 -21.34 23.85 -50.83
CA PRO A 15 -21.31 23.69 -52.29
C PRO A 15 -19.96 23.23 -52.87
N ARG A 16 -19.99 22.71 -54.10
CA ARG A 16 -18.86 22.13 -54.85
C ARG A 16 -18.21 23.13 -55.83
N SER A 17 -16.88 23.25 -55.80
CA SER A 17 -15.96 23.47 -56.95
C SER A 17 -14.52 23.67 -56.41
N MET A 18 -13.38 23.24 -56.99
CA MET A 18 -12.87 22.47 -58.15
C MET A 18 -11.33 22.24 -57.93
N PRO A 19 -10.51 21.52 -58.76
CA PRO A 19 -10.75 20.42 -59.71
C PRO A 19 -9.80 19.17 -59.55
N ASN A 20 -10.21 18.06 -60.18
CA ASN A 20 -9.39 16.95 -60.73
C ASN A 20 -8.66 15.91 -59.86
N ILE A 21 -9.36 15.30 -58.90
CA ILE A 21 -9.35 13.83 -58.76
C ILE A 21 -10.81 13.38 -58.63
N PRO A 22 -11.30 12.37 -59.38
CA PRO A 22 -12.64 11.85 -59.18
C PRO A 22 -12.73 11.18 -57.81
N VAL A 23 -13.14 11.94 -56.79
CA VAL A 23 -13.59 11.38 -55.52
C VAL A 23 -14.84 10.57 -55.83
N PRO A 24 -14.84 9.25 -55.61
CA PRO A 24 -16.00 8.41 -55.86
C PRO A 24 -17.24 9.01 -55.21
N ALA A 25 -18.38 9.01 -55.91
CA ALA A 25 -19.59 9.72 -55.46
C ALA A 25 -20.01 9.40 -54.01
N TYR A 26 -19.67 8.20 -53.52
CA TYR A 26 -19.93 7.70 -52.17
C TYR A 26 -19.04 8.29 -51.05
N LEU A 27 -18.04 9.11 -51.38
CA LEU A 27 -17.11 9.74 -50.42
C LEU A 27 -17.39 11.23 -50.19
N LYS A 28 -18.38 11.82 -50.88
CA LYS A 28 -18.66 13.27 -50.83
C LYS A 28 -19.61 13.70 -49.70
N ASP A 29 -20.16 12.78 -48.91
CA ASP A 29 -21.25 13.08 -47.97
C ASP A 29 -21.11 12.46 -46.57
N GLY A 30 -20.01 11.75 -46.28
CA GLY A 30 -19.87 11.02 -45.00
C GLY A 30 -20.99 9.99 -44.79
N SER A 31 -21.59 9.48 -45.87
CA SER A 31 -22.81 8.66 -45.78
C SER A 31 -22.63 7.40 -44.94
N VAL A 32 -23.61 7.24 -44.08
CA VAL A 32 -23.86 6.04 -43.30
C VAL A 32 -24.40 4.95 -44.23
N LYS A 33 -23.65 3.86 -44.45
CA LYS A 33 -24.14 2.71 -45.23
C LYS A 33 -24.80 1.67 -44.32
N ARG A 34 -25.97 1.14 -44.72
CA ARG A 34 -26.54 -0.10 -44.17
C ARG A 34 -25.92 -1.29 -44.89
N ASN A 35 -25.33 -2.21 -44.14
CA ASN A 35 -24.70 -3.40 -44.72
C ASN A 35 -25.69 -4.58 -44.75
N HIS A 36 -26.26 -4.91 -45.91
CA HIS A 36 -26.95 -6.17 -46.12
C HIS A 36 -25.94 -7.23 -46.56
N LYS A 37 -25.16 -7.78 -45.62
CA LYS A 37 -24.16 -8.80 -45.94
C LYS A 37 -24.80 -10.18 -45.98
N LYS A 38 -24.78 -10.82 -47.15
CA LYS A 38 -25.06 -12.26 -47.33
C LYS A 38 -24.17 -13.08 -46.39
N SER A 39 -24.69 -14.21 -45.89
CA SER A 39 -24.14 -15.05 -44.82
C SER A 39 -22.87 -15.83 -45.21
N GLY A 40 -21.87 -15.15 -45.77
CA GLY A 40 -20.64 -15.77 -46.29
C GLY A 40 -20.87 -16.65 -47.51
N ARG A 41 -21.98 -16.48 -48.24
CA ARG A 41 -22.28 -17.18 -49.48
C ARG A 41 -21.89 -16.34 -50.69
N ASP A 42 -21.34 -17.01 -51.69
CA ASP A 42 -21.08 -16.45 -53.01
C ASP A 42 -22.39 -15.92 -53.62
N PRO A 43 -22.42 -14.70 -54.19
CA PRO A 43 -23.66 -14.05 -54.59
C PRO A 43 -24.36 -14.70 -55.78
N GLU A 44 -23.60 -15.36 -56.67
CA GLU A 44 -24.07 -15.93 -57.93
C GLU A 44 -24.33 -17.43 -57.81
N THR A 45 -23.43 -18.16 -57.13
CA THR A 45 -23.53 -19.62 -56.98
C THR A 45 -24.25 -20.07 -55.71
N GLY A 46 -24.45 -19.17 -54.73
CA GLY A 46 -25.12 -19.47 -53.46
C GLY A 46 -24.35 -20.41 -52.51
N ARG A 47 -23.14 -20.84 -52.90
CA ARG A 47 -22.25 -21.71 -52.11
C ARG A 47 -21.53 -20.93 -51.02
N ILE A 48 -21.16 -21.59 -49.92
CA ILE A 48 -20.49 -20.94 -48.79
C ILE A 48 -19.02 -20.64 -49.15
N ALA A 49 -18.67 -19.36 -49.26
CA ALA A 49 -17.31 -18.88 -49.49
C ALA A 49 -16.55 -18.58 -48.18
N ILE A 50 -17.24 -18.19 -47.09
CA ILE A 50 -16.61 -17.89 -45.79
C ILE A 50 -17.42 -18.51 -44.64
N ARG A 51 -16.88 -19.58 -44.04
CA ARG A 51 -17.58 -20.44 -43.07
C ARG A 51 -17.99 -19.77 -41.75
N HIS A 52 -17.26 -18.74 -41.31
CA HIS A 52 -17.47 -18.11 -39.99
C HIS A 52 -18.36 -16.85 -40.01
N LYS A 53 -18.82 -16.44 -41.19
CA LYS A 53 -19.59 -15.20 -41.38
C LYS A 53 -21.09 -15.49 -41.29
N GLY A 54 -21.78 -14.85 -40.35
CA GLY A 54 -23.24 -15.00 -40.16
C GLY A 54 -24.02 -14.02 -41.05
N GLY A 55 -25.28 -14.35 -41.36
CA GLY A 55 -26.23 -13.35 -41.86
C GLY A 55 -26.48 -12.32 -40.75
N GLY A 56 -26.09 -11.08 -41.01
CA GLY A 56 -25.89 -10.06 -39.98
C GLY A 56 -27.07 -9.10 -39.77
N HIS A 57 -27.11 -8.43 -38.62
CA HIS A 57 -27.97 -7.26 -38.40
C HIS A 57 -27.46 -6.06 -39.22
N PRO A 58 -28.35 -5.28 -39.87
CA PRO A 58 -27.95 -4.10 -40.61
C PRO A 58 -27.37 -3.07 -39.64
N GLN A 59 -26.08 -2.81 -39.76
CA GLN A 59 -25.37 -1.80 -38.98
C GLN A 59 -24.95 -0.65 -39.87
N THR A 60 -25.03 0.54 -39.30
CA THR A 60 -24.55 1.80 -39.84
C THR A 60 -23.06 1.93 -39.53
N PHE A 61 -22.23 2.11 -40.55
CA PHE A 61 -20.78 2.26 -40.37
C PHE A 61 -20.26 3.54 -41.02
N ARG A 62 -19.15 4.03 -40.49
CA ARG A 62 -18.49 5.26 -40.97
C ARG A 62 -17.38 4.92 -41.97
N ILE A 63 -17.24 5.73 -43.01
CA ILE A 63 -16.17 5.59 -44.00
C ILE A 63 -14.89 6.20 -43.43
N VAL A 64 -13.80 5.44 -43.45
CA VAL A 64 -12.49 5.87 -42.94
C VAL A 64 -11.60 6.23 -44.12
N ASP A 65 -10.93 7.36 -44.02
CA ASP A 65 -9.86 7.76 -44.92
C ASP A 65 -8.59 6.98 -44.59
N PHE A 66 -8.32 5.97 -45.41
CA PHE A 66 -7.08 5.17 -45.34
C PHE A 66 -5.97 5.72 -46.24
N VAL A 67 -6.25 6.72 -47.08
CA VAL A 67 -5.27 7.31 -47.98
C VAL A 67 -4.38 8.29 -47.22
N ARG A 68 -4.97 9.05 -46.29
CA ARG A 68 -4.33 10.07 -45.42
C ARG A 68 -3.67 11.23 -46.20
N ALA A 69 -2.76 10.93 -47.13
CA ALA A 69 -2.14 11.85 -48.06
C ALA A 69 -2.13 11.25 -49.50
N PRO A 70 -2.75 11.94 -50.49
CA PRO A 70 -2.76 11.48 -51.88
C PRO A 70 -1.34 11.51 -52.47
N VAL A 71 -1.13 10.75 -53.55
CA VAL A 71 0.11 10.83 -54.34
C VAL A 71 0.07 12.12 -55.16
N PRO A 72 1.13 12.94 -55.15
CA PRO A 72 1.19 14.17 -55.95
C PRO A 72 1.09 13.86 -57.45
N GLN A 73 0.50 14.78 -58.23
CA GLN A 73 0.56 14.71 -59.69
C GLN A 73 1.96 15.12 -60.19
N GLU A 74 2.32 14.74 -61.41
CA GLU A 74 3.60 15.14 -62.01
C GLU A 74 3.75 16.67 -61.96
N ASN A 75 4.88 17.14 -61.40
CA ASN A 75 5.24 18.55 -61.17
C ASN A 75 4.53 19.29 -60.02
N GLU A 76 3.80 18.60 -59.13
CA GLU A 76 3.23 19.21 -57.92
C GLU A 76 4.03 18.84 -56.66
N GLU A 77 4.47 19.84 -55.88
CA GLU A 77 5.12 19.58 -54.60
C GLU A 77 4.13 18.97 -53.58
N PRO A 78 4.51 17.89 -52.88
CA PRO A 78 3.67 17.35 -51.83
C PRO A 78 3.44 18.41 -50.75
N LYS A 79 2.20 18.54 -50.27
CA LYS A 79 1.84 19.45 -49.16
C LYS A 79 1.49 18.65 -47.90
N PRO A 80 1.99 19.05 -46.72
CA PRO A 80 1.63 18.38 -45.47
C PRO A 80 0.18 18.69 -45.09
N ILE A 81 -0.60 17.65 -44.80
CA ILE A 81 -1.97 17.77 -44.30
C ILE A 81 -1.94 17.68 -42.78
N ARG A 82 -2.31 18.75 -42.08
CA ARG A 82 -2.40 18.80 -40.62
C ARG A 82 -3.86 18.84 -40.20
N ASP A 83 -4.31 17.80 -39.52
CA ASP A 83 -5.69 17.68 -39.06
C ASP A 83 -5.75 17.66 -37.52
N LYS A 84 -6.61 18.50 -36.93
CA LYS A 84 -6.90 18.49 -35.49
C LYS A 84 -7.94 17.42 -35.17
N VAL A 85 -7.70 16.64 -34.12
CA VAL A 85 -8.60 15.62 -33.61
C VAL A 85 -9.75 16.29 -32.85
N LEU A 86 -10.96 16.20 -33.39
CA LEU A 86 -12.15 16.80 -32.82
C LEU A 86 -12.89 15.83 -31.88
N HIS A 87 -12.88 14.54 -32.21
CA HIS A 87 -13.56 13.53 -31.42
C HIS A 87 -12.98 12.13 -31.67
N ILE A 88 -13.00 11.27 -30.65
CA ILE A 88 -12.59 9.86 -30.77
C ILE A 88 -13.75 8.99 -30.30
N GLY A 89 -14.16 8.03 -31.12
CA GLY A 89 -15.35 7.22 -30.85
C GLY A 89 -15.27 5.80 -31.40
N TYR A 90 -16.29 5.02 -31.07
CA TYR A 90 -16.45 3.63 -31.50
C TYR A 90 -17.11 3.54 -32.89
N ASP A 91 -16.69 2.56 -33.71
CA ASP A 91 -17.37 2.17 -34.97
C ASP A 91 -17.76 0.69 -34.91
N PRO A 92 -19.04 0.34 -35.14
CA PRO A 92 -19.53 -1.03 -34.96
C PRO A 92 -18.95 -2.05 -35.94
N CYS A 93 -18.42 -1.60 -37.08
CA CYS A 93 -17.81 -2.46 -38.09
C CYS A 93 -16.29 -2.60 -37.95
N ARG A 94 -15.68 -2.03 -36.91
CA ARG A 94 -14.24 -2.07 -36.67
C ARG A 94 -13.92 -2.46 -35.23
N SER A 95 -12.76 -3.07 -35.06
CA SER A 95 -12.26 -3.42 -33.73
C SER A 95 -11.61 -2.22 -33.03
N GLY A 96 -10.89 -1.36 -33.76
CA GLY A 96 -10.25 -0.15 -33.23
C GLY A 96 -11.19 1.06 -33.15
N ARG A 97 -10.82 2.07 -32.36
CA ARG A 97 -11.53 3.37 -32.33
C ARG A 97 -11.20 4.18 -33.59
N ILE A 98 -12.11 5.09 -33.94
CA ILE A 98 -11.95 6.04 -35.04
C ILE A 98 -11.90 7.46 -34.49
N ALA A 99 -11.19 8.35 -35.17
CA ALA A 99 -11.11 9.76 -34.83
C ALA A 99 -11.73 10.60 -35.95
N LEU A 100 -12.57 11.57 -35.56
CA LEU A 100 -13.03 12.65 -36.43
C LEU A 100 -11.97 13.75 -36.39
N VAL A 101 -11.48 14.13 -37.56
CA VAL A 101 -10.41 15.12 -37.71
C VAL A 101 -10.79 16.17 -38.74
N ALA A 102 -10.27 17.39 -38.60
CA ALA A 102 -10.47 18.48 -39.55
C ALA A 102 -9.18 19.29 -39.73
N GLY A 103 -8.93 19.73 -40.97
CA GLY A 103 -7.64 20.30 -41.39
C GLY A 103 -7.54 21.82 -41.37
N ASP A 104 -6.31 22.30 -41.56
CA ASP A 104 -5.86 23.70 -41.55
C ASP A 104 -6.73 24.64 -42.43
N GLY A 105 -7.76 25.24 -41.82
CA GLY A 105 -8.67 26.20 -42.45
C GLY A 105 -9.82 25.63 -43.29
N SER A 106 -9.98 24.30 -43.39
CA SER A 106 -11.10 23.70 -44.16
C SER A 106 -12.18 23.10 -43.26
N ASN A 107 -13.46 23.38 -43.53
CA ASN A 107 -14.61 22.74 -42.87
C ASN A 107 -14.80 21.25 -43.26
N ARG A 108 -13.82 20.62 -43.94
CA ARG A 108 -13.91 19.23 -44.39
C ARG A 108 -13.46 18.30 -43.26
N MET A 109 -14.44 17.69 -42.60
CA MET A 109 -14.21 16.65 -41.61
C MET A 109 -13.90 15.32 -42.29
N LYS A 110 -12.91 14.60 -41.77
CA LYS A 110 -12.52 13.25 -42.19
C LYS A 110 -12.53 12.32 -40.99
N ILE A 111 -12.64 11.01 -41.25
CA ILE A 111 -12.54 10.00 -40.20
C ILE A 111 -11.31 9.16 -40.46
N ILE A 112 -10.42 9.06 -39.48
CA ILE A 112 -9.22 8.21 -39.51
C ILE A 112 -9.32 7.11 -38.45
N THR A 113 -8.50 6.07 -38.51
CA THR A 113 -8.33 5.15 -37.37
C THR A 113 -7.43 5.79 -36.31
N ALA A 114 -7.89 5.75 -35.06
CA ALA A 114 -7.16 6.34 -33.94
C ALA A 114 -6.09 5.35 -33.43
N PRO A 115 -4.85 5.81 -33.18
CA PRO A 115 -3.87 5.05 -32.42
C PRO A 115 -4.22 5.07 -30.93
N HIS A 116 -3.60 4.17 -30.16
CA HIS A 116 -3.88 3.99 -28.73
C HIS A 116 -3.70 5.27 -27.90
N GLU A 117 -2.67 6.06 -28.20
CA GLU A 117 -2.24 7.22 -27.40
C GLU A 117 -2.90 8.55 -27.83
N MET A 118 -3.70 8.56 -28.89
CA MET A 118 -4.31 9.77 -29.43
C MET A 118 -5.40 10.33 -28.50
N LYS A 119 -5.37 11.65 -28.29
CA LYS A 119 -6.34 12.42 -27.50
C LYS A 119 -7.09 13.43 -28.36
N VAL A 120 -8.26 13.84 -27.88
CA VAL A 120 -9.01 14.95 -28.50
C VAL A 120 -8.21 16.24 -28.31
N GLY A 121 -8.05 17.01 -29.38
CA GLY A 121 -7.23 18.22 -29.42
C GLY A 121 -5.86 18.04 -30.09
N ASP A 122 -5.37 16.79 -30.24
CA ASP A 122 -4.10 16.52 -30.92
C ASP A 122 -4.15 16.95 -32.39
N VAL A 123 -3.01 17.33 -32.96
CA VAL A 123 -2.86 17.63 -34.39
C VAL A 123 -2.04 16.54 -35.04
N VAL A 124 -2.59 15.79 -35.99
CA VAL A 124 -1.86 14.75 -36.73
C VAL A 124 -1.47 15.23 -38.13
N THR A 125 -0.29 14.84 -38.57
CA THR A 125 0.27 15.21 -39.87
C THR A 125 0.29 14.01 -40.81
N ALA A 126 -0.22 14.17 -42.02
CA ALA A 126 -0.03 13.21 -43.11
C ALA A 126 0.75 13.89 -44.24
N PHE A 127 1.90 13.33 -44.63
CA PHE A 127 2.77 13.95 -45.62
C PHE A 127 3.53 12.89 -46.43
N ARG A 128 3.60 13.05 -47.75
CA ARG A 128 4.35 12.17 -48.66
C ARG A 128 5.83 12.56 -48.82
N GLY A 129 6.26 13.68 -48.25
CA GLY A 129 7.66 14.10 -48.24
C GLY A 129 8.39 13.76 -46.94
N LYS A 130 9.62 14.25 -46.81
CA LYS A 130 10.47 14.05 -45.63
C LYS A 130 9.90 14.80 -44.40
N PRO A 131 9.81 14.18 -43.22
CA PRO A 131 9.41 14.87 -42.00
C PRO A 131 10.40 15.99 -41.65
N GLN A 132 9.90 17.10 -41.10
CA GLN A 132 10.72 18.26 -40.72
C GLN A 132 11.75 17.92 -39.64
N SER A 133 11.42 17.00 -38.73
CA SER A 133 12.34 16.49 -37.71
C SER A 133 11.90 15.10 -37.27
N ILE A 134 12.85 14.17 -37.19
CA ILE A 134 12.62 12.78 -36.72
C ILE A 134 12.26 12.78 -35.22
N ALA A 135 12.85 13.67 -34.42
CA ALA A 135 12.60 13.80 -33.00
C ALA A 135 11.17 14.31 -32.67
N ARG A 136 10.44 14.82 -33.66
CA ARG A 136 9.07 15.35 -33.52
C ARG A 136 8.00 14.40 -34.04
N LEU A 137 8.37 13.20 -34.47
CA LEU A 137 7.41 12.18 -34.90
C LEU A 137 6.56 11.73 -33.70
N LYS A 138 5.24 11.69 -33.89
CA LYS A 138 4.31 11.29 -32.83
C LYS A 138 3.25 10.30 -33.34
N PRO A 139 2.62 9.52 -32.45
CA PRO A 139 1.57 8.58 -32.81
C PRO A 139 0.44 9.26 -33.59
N GLY A 140 0.04 8.63 -34.70
CA GLY A 140 -1.03 9.12 -35.57
C GLY A 140 -0.57 9.94 -36.77
N ASP A 141 0.69 10.38 -36.80
CA ASP A 141 1.31 10.96 -38.00
C ASP A 141 1.55 9.89 -39.07
N ALA A 142 1.50 10.25 -40.35
CA ALA A 142 1.65 9.33 -41.48
C ALA A 142 2.68 9.82 -42.50
N TYR A 143 3.70 9.00 -42.75
CA TYR A 143 4.83 9.29 -43.64
C TYR A 143 5.22 8.07 -44.48
N PRO A 144 5.95 8.24 -45.60
CA PRO A 144 6.50 7.12 -46.36
C PRO A 144 7.47 6.30 -45.50
N LEU A 145 7.47 4.98 -45.72
CA LEU A 145 8.39 4.07 -45.05
C LEU A 145 9.85 4.48 -45.25
N ALA A 146 10.21 5.09 -46.38
CA ALA A 146 11.52 5.67 -46.66
C ALA A 146 12.06 6.54 -45.51
N HIS A 147 11.19 7.35 -44.89
CA HIS A 147 11.59 8.39 -43.94
C HIS A 147 11.43 8.00 -42.47
N LEU A 148 10.84 6.84 -42.18
CA LEU A 148 10.65 6.36 -40.81
C LEU A 148 11.85 5.53 -40.33
N PRO A 149 12.44 5.77 -39.14
CA PRO A 149 13.59 4.98 -38.67
C PRO A 149 13.33 3.47 -38.61
N ILE A 150 14.38 2.66 -38.75
CA ILE A 150 14.31 1.22 -38.45
C ILE A 150 13.95 1.04 -36.97
N GLY A 151 13.15 0.03 -36.65
CA GLY A 151 12.61 -0.22 -35.31
C GLY A 151 11.28 0.51 -35.04
N THR A 152 10.90 1.49 -35.86
CA THR A 152 9.64 2.24 -35.70
C THR A 152 8.42 1.32 -35.78
N VAL A 153 7.51 1.50 -34.83
CA VAL A 153 6.22 0.81 -34.78
C VAL A 153 5.18 1.60 -35.59
N VAL A 154 4.54 0.92 -36.54
CA VAL A 154 3.58 1.52 -37.47
C VAL A 154 2.29 0.70 -37.60
N TYR A 155 1.22 1.35 -38.01
CA TYR A 155 -0.06 0.76 -38.36
C TYR A 155 -0.62 1.43 -39.62
N ASN A 156 -1.73 0.90 -40.17
CA ASN A 156 -2.30 1.40 -41.42
C ASN A 156 -1.25 1.49 -42.55
N VAL A 157 -0.70 0.35 -42.95
CA VAL A 157 0.36 0.32 -43.96
C VAL A 157 -0.23 0.09 -45.36
N GLU A 158 0.17 0.91 -46.33
CA GLU A 158 -0.12 0.70 -47.75
C GLU A 158 0.66 -0.50 -48.32
N LEU A 159 0.07 -1.26 -49.25
CA LEU A 159 0.85 -2.23 -50.05
C LEU A 159 1.35 -1.63 -51.37
N GLN A 160 0.65 -0.60 -51.85
CA GLN A 160 0.97 0.14 -53.05
C GLN A 160 0.74 1.63 -52.77
N PRO A 161 1.65 2.50 -53.23
CA PRO A 161 1.55 3.94 -53.01
C PRO A 161 0.21 4.50 -53.48
N GLY A 162 -0.45 5.27 -52.61
CA GLY A 162 -1.68 5.98 -52.94
C GLY A 162 -2.94 5.13 -52.98
N LYS A 163 -2.84 3.81 -52.76
CA LYS A 163 -4.02 2.92 -52.68
C LYS A 163 -4.65 2.90 -51.29
N GLY A 164 -4.07 3.61 -50.33
CA GLY A 164 -4.51 3.66 -48.95
C GLY A 164 -4.17 2.38 -48.17
N ALA A 165 -4.18 2.51 -46.85
CA ALA A 165 -3.78 1.45 -45.94
C ALA A 165 -4.63 0.16 -46.10
N GLN A 166 -3.94 -0.95 -46.30
CA GLN A 166 -4.54 -2.28 -46.47
C GLN A 166 -4.17 -3.23 -45.33
N LEU A 167 -2.99 -3.03 -44.71
CA LEU A 167 -2.47 -3.85 -43.63
C LEU A 167 -2.57 -3.16 -42.26
N VAL A 168 -2.55 -3.98 -41.20
CA VAL A 168 -2.42 -3.54 -39.79
C VAL A 168 -3.49 -2.52 -39.39
N ARG A 169 -4.76 -2.90 -39.54
CA ARG A 169 -5.94 -2.05 -39.27
C ARG A 169 -6.79 -2.51 -38.09
N ALA A 170 -6.43 -3.64 -37.47
CA ALA A 170 -7.20 -4.23 -36.38
C ALA A 170 -6.74 -3.64 -35.04
N ALA A 171 -7.67 -3.50 -34.09
CA ALA A 171 -7.36 -3.08 -32.73
C ALA A 171 -6.16 -3.81 -32.12
N GLY A 172 -5.33 -3.08 -31.40
CA GLY A 172 -4.15 -3.61 -30.72
C GLY A 172 -3.00 -4.01 -31.66
N THR A 173 -3.20 -4.01 -32.98
CA THR A 173 -2.17 -4.44 -33.92
C THR A 173 -1.24 -3.31 -34.34
N CYS A 174 0.03 -3.66 -34.53
CA CYS A 174 1.07 -2.83 -35.13
C CYS A 174 2.04 -3.73 -35.92
N ALA A 175 2.79 -3.14 -36.85
CA ALA A 175 3.94 -3.76 -37.48
C ALA A 175 5.21 -2.99 -37.08
N GLN A 176 6.36 -3.65 -37.18
CA GLN A 176 7.65 -3.05 -36.89
C GLN A 176 8.52 -3.06 -38.15
N ILE A 177 9.17 -1.94 -38.46
CA ILE A 177 10.13 -1.85 -39.56
C ILE A 177 11.44 -2.52 -39.12
N LEU A 178 11.82 -3.63 -39.76
CA LEU A 178 13.00 -4.40 -39.38
C LEU A 178 14.25 -3.94 -40.11
N ASN A 179 14.15 -3.73 -41.42
CA ASN A 179 15.23 -3.24 -42.24
C ASN A 179 14.67 -2.57 -43.51
N LYS A 180 15.56 -1.96 -44.29
CA LYS A 180 15.24 -1.34 -45.58
C LYS A 180 16.32 -1.70 -46.59
N THR A 181 15.88 -1.97 -47.81
CA THR A 181 16.71 -2.07 -49.01
C THR A 181 16.62 -0.75 -49.79
N GLU A 182 17.20 -0.69 -50.98
CA GLU A 182 17.13 0.49 -51.85
C GLU A 182 15.71 0.80 -52.35
N THR A 183 14.83 -0.21 -52.42
CA THR A 183 13.49 -0.07 -53.02
C THR A 183 12.34 -0.45 -52.08
N THR A 184 12.60 -1.25 -51.04
CA THR A 184 11.56 -1.76 -50.14
C THR A 184 11.96 -1.71 -48.66
N ALA A 185 10.98 -1.63 -47.76
CA ALA A 185 11.12 -1.84 -46.32
C ALA A 185 10.53 -3.19 -45.91
N ARG A 186 11.27 -3.97 -45.12
CA ARG A 186 10.77 -5.22 -44.52
C ARG A 186 10.06 -4.94 -43.22
N LEU A 187 8.78 -5.29 -43.15
CA LEU A 187 7.97 -5.12 -41.95
C LEU A 187 7.61 -6.47 -41.32
N ARG A 188 7.76 -6.58 -40.00
CA ARG A 188 7.20 -7.67 -39.21
C ARG A 188 5.74 -7.37 -38.90
N LEU A 189 4.83 -8.18 -39.43
CA LEU A 189 3.39 -8.07 -39.21
C LEU A 189 2.98 -8.66 -37.85
N PRO A 190 1.77 -8.35 -37.34
CA PRO A 190 1.23 -8.96 -36.11
C PRO A 190 1.19 -10.50 -36.14
N SER A 191 1.04 -11.10 -37.32
CA SER A 191 1.11 -12.55 -37.53
C SER A 191 2.52 -13.14 -37.38
N LYS A 192 3.52 -12.32 -37.06
CA LYS A 192 4.96 -12.61 -37.09
C LYS A 192 5.53 -12.88 -38.50
N GLN A 193 4.70 -12.79 -39.55
CA GLN A 193 5.17 -12.87 -40.93
C GLN A 193 5.90 -11.58 -41.31
N GLU A 194 7.00 -11.73 -42.04
CA GLU A 194 7.75 -10.62 -42.60
C GLU A 194 7.28 -10.34 -44.03
N LYS A 195 7.11 -9.06 -44.37
CA LYS A 195 6.64 -8.66 -45.69
C LYS A 195 7.41 -7.44 -46.18
N ASP A 196 7.88 -7.51 -47.42
CA ASP A 196 8.56 -6.42 -48.10
C ASP A 196 7.54 -5.49 -48.76
N ILE A 197 7.65 -4.19 -48.49
CA ILE A 197 6.71 -3.15 -48.94
C ILE A 197 7.51 -2.00 -49.58
N PRO A 198 7.09 -1.46 -50.73
CA PRO A 198 7.78 -0.32 -51.37
C PRO A 198 8.00 0.87 -50.42
N LEU A 199 9.16 1.53 -50.51
CA LEU A 199 9.55 2.59 -49.57
C LEU A 199 8.66 3.85 -49.62
N ASP A 200 8.01 4.08 -50.74
CA ASP A 200 7.08 5.19 -51.00
C ASP A 200 5.65 4.94 -50.46
N CYS A 201 5.38 3.72 -49.97
CA CYS A 201 4.14 3.40 -49.27
C CYS A 201 4.03 4.16 -47.95
N LEU A 202 2.84 4.70 -47.68
CA LEU A 202 2.56 5.43 -46.45
C LEU A 202 2.28 4.46 -45.28
N ALA A 203 2.79 4.80 -44.10
CA ALA A 203 2.47 4.13 -42.85
C ALA A 203 2.20 5.15 -41.75
N THR A 204 1.28 4.83 -40.83
CA THR A 204 0.95 5.70 -39.69
C THR A 204 1.73 5.25 -38.45
N LEU A 205 2.34 6.17 -37.70
CA LEU A 205 3.11 5.84 -36.50
C LEU A 205 2.21 5.38 -35.35
N GLY A 206 2.64 4.33 -34.65
CA GLY A 206 2.03 3.81 -33.43
C GLY A 206 1.26 2.51 -33.62
N ARG A 207 0.32 2.25 -32.71
CA ARG A 207 -0.51 1.02 -32.65
C ARG A 207 -1.99 1.37 -32.71
N VAL A 208 -2.79 0.56 -33.40
CA VAL A 208 -4.25 0.78 -33.48
C VAL A 208 -4.87 0.73 -32.07
N SER A 209 -5.72 1.70 -31.74
CA SER A 209 -6.43 1.80 -30.46
C SER A 209 -7.31 0.58 -30.11
N ASN A 210 -7.80 0.55 -28.86
CA ASN A 210 -8.59 -0.55 -28.28
C ASN A 210 -7.77 -1.82 -28.08
N ILE A 211 -6.60 -1.73 -27.43
CA ILE A 211 -5.63 -2.83 -27.31
C ILE A 211 -6.27 -4.09 -26.70
N ASP A 212 -7.13 -3.93 -25.69
CA ASP A 212 -7.84 -5.04 -25.03
C ASP A 212 -9.00 -5.62 -25.84
N HIS A 213 -9.12 -5.30 -27.14
CA HIS A 213 -10.18 -5.84 -27.98
C HIS A 213 -10.15 -7.37 -28.07
N GLU A 214 -8.97 -7.97 -28.02
CA GLU A 214 -8.80 -9.42 -28.03
C GLU A 214 -9.25 -10.09 -26.73
N ASN A 215 -9.20 -9.36 -25.60
CA ASN A 215 -9.63 -9.82 -24.28
C ASN A 215 -11.16 -9.72 -24.09
N ARG A 216 -11.89 -9.24 -25.10
CA ARG A 216 -13.36 -9.12 -25.03
C ARG A 216 -14.02 -10.50 -25.14
N VAL A 217 -14.51 -11.00 -24.01
CA VAL A 217 -15.37 -12.19 -23.97
C VAL A 217 -16.71 -11.90 -24.64
N ILE A 218 -16.93 -12.53 -25.80
CA ILE A 218 -18.22 -12.45 -26.49
C ILE A 218 -19.18 -13.38 -25.77
N GLY A 219 -20.06 -12.81 -24.96
CA GLY A 219 -21.09 -13.54 -24.21
C GLY A 219 -22.17 -14.18 -25.10
N LYS A 220 -23.46 -13.96 -24.76
CA LYS A 220 -24.59 -14.68 -25.37
C LYS A 220 -24.60 -14.65 -26.91
N ALA A 221 -25.13 -15.72 -27.52
CA ALA A 221 -25.19 -15.92 -28.98
C ALA A 221 -25.84 -14.75 -29.77
N GLY A 222 -26.74 -13.98 -29.15
CA GLY A 222 -27.31 -12.76 -29.73
C GLY A 222 -26.28 -11.66 -30.00
N ARG A 223 -25.26 -11.51 -29.14
CA ARG A 223 -24.17 -10.54 -29.32
C ARG A 223 -23.27 -10.92 -30.50
N ASN A 224 -23.04 -12.23 -30.70
CA ASN A 224 -22.35 -12.74 -31.89
C ASN A 224 -23.11 -12.41 -33.19
N ARG A 225 -24.43 -12.62 -33.21
CA ARG A 225 -25.29 -12.24 -34.36
C ARG A 225 -25.29 -10.74 -34.61
N TRP A 226 -25.36 -9.91 -33.56
CA TRP A 226 -25.28 -8.45 -33.68
C TRP A 226 -23.95 -8.00 -34.29
N LEU A 227 -22.84 -8.66 -33.95
CA LEU A 227 -21.51 -8.44 -34.55
C LEU A 227 -21.32 -9.11 -35.92
N ASN A 228 -22.40 -9.63 -36.55
CA ASN A 228 -22.39 -10.31 -37.84
C ASN A 228 -21.48 -11.56 -37.89
N ARG A 229 -21.20 -12.15 -36.71
CA ARG A 229 -20.44 -13.39 -36.56
C ARG A 229 -21.41 -14.55 -36.32
N LYS A 230 -21.14 -15.71 -36.94
CA LYS A 230 -21.95 -16.91 -36.70
C LYS A 230 -21.73 -17.36 -35.24
N PRO A 231 -22.77 -17.44 -34.39
CA PRO A 231 -22.60 -17.92 -33.02
C PRO A 231 -22.13 -19.38 -33.05
N LYS A 232 -21.06 -19.68 -32.29
CA LYS A 232 -20.64 -21.06 -32.04
C LYS A 232 -21.54 -21.60 -30.93
N GLY A 233 -22.29 -22.67 -31.21
CA GLY A 233 -23.08 -23.35 -30.18
C GLY A 233 -22.16 -24.04 -29.17
N GLN A 234 -22.52 -23.99 -27.89
CA GLN A 234 -21.96 -24.86 -26.86
C GLN A 234 -22.38 -26.31 -27.16
N THR A 235 -21.63 -27.01 -28.00
CA THR A 235 -21.52 -28.47 -27.99
C THR A 235 -20.35 -28.84 -28.90
N GLY A 236 -19.14 -28.82 -28.34
CA GLY A 236 -18.03 -29.66 -28.82
C GLY A 236 -18.16 -31.10 -28.32
N ILE A 237 -19.39 -31.59 -28.12
CA ILE A 237 -19.69 -32.94 -27.62
C ILE A 237 -20.77 -33.56 -28.52
N ASN A 238 -20.53 -34.83 -28.86
CA ASN A 238 -21.25 -35.69 -29.78
C ASN A 238 -22.79 -35.56 -29.66
N ARG A 239 -23.46 -35.33 -30.79
CA ARG A 239 -24.92 -35.06 -30.87
C ARG A 239 -25.82 -36.31 -30.83
N THR A 240 -25.30 -37.47 -30.43
CA THR A 240 -26.00 -38.76 -30.54
C THR A 240 -26.74 -39.22 -29.28
N LEU A 241 -26.60 -38.54 -28.13
CA LEU A 241 -27.10 -39.07 -26.85
C LEU A 241 -28.27 -38.31 -26.20
N TRP A 242 -28.91 -37.37 -26.89
CA TRP A 242 -30.10 -36.67 -26.34
C TRP A 242 -31.35 -36.93 -27.18
N ARG A 243 -31.88 -38.15 -27.06
CA ARG A 243 -33.28 -38.49 -27.38
C ARG A 243 -33.84 -39.33 -26.23
N LYS A 244 -35.05 -38.97 -25.78
CA LYS A 244 -35.84 -39.47 -24.63
C LYS A 244 -35.56 -38.65 -23.35
N LYS A 245 -36.50 -37.94 -22.71
CA LYS A 245 -37.97 -37.95 -22.69
C LYS A 245 -38.48 -36.51 -22.50
N ARG A 246 -39.47 -36.11 -23.31
CA ARG A 246 -40.45 -35.07 -22.99
C ARG A 246 -41.76 -35.80 -22.76
N THR A 247 -42.43 -35.59 -21.63
CA THR A 247 -43.84 -35.14 -21.50
C THR A 247 -44.41 -35.44 -20.11
N GLN A 248 -45.32 -34.52 -19.69
CA GLN A 248 -46.34 -34.52 -18.63
C GLN A 248 -46.09 -33.39 -17.60
N HIS A 249 -46.66 -32.18 -17.70
CA HIS A 249 -48.05 -31.66 -17.71
C HIS A 249 -48.64 -31.34 -16.32
N TYR A 250 -49.29 -30.15 -16.29
CA TYR A 250 -50.16 -29.48 -15.31
C TYR A 250 -49.48 -28.61 -14.22
N PHE A 251 -49.54 -27.25 -14.22
CA PHE A 251 -50.61 -26.19 -14.24
C PHE A 251 -50.85 -25.60 -12.80
N PRO A 252 -51.38 -24.38 -12.60
CA PRO A 252 -50.72 -23.07 -12.63
C PRO A 252 -50.89 -22.22 -11.34
N GLN A 253 -50.29 -21.01 -11.34
CA GLN A 253 -50.59 -19.90 -10.44
C GLN A 253 -51.97 -19.27 -10.73
N SER A 254 -52.63 -18.71 -9.70
CA SER A 254 -52.92 -17.26 -9.58
C SER A 254 -53.95 -16.97 -8.48
N ILE A 255 -53.80 -15.83 -7.79
CA ILE A 255 -54.84 -14.82 -7.54
C ILE A 255 -54.13 -13.51 -7.13
N ARG A 256 -54.54 -12.40 -7.78
CA ARG A 256 -54.18 -10.99 -7.50
C ARG A 256 -55.06 -10.44 -6.38
N PHE A 257 -54.70 -9.32 -5.76
CA PHE A 257 -55.57 -8.11 -5.70
C PHE A 257 -54.77 -6.83 -5.38
N LEU A 258 -55.14 -5.75 -6.09
CA LEU A 258 -54.90 -4.32 -5.80
C LEU A 258 -55.63 -3.92 -4.49
N GLY A 259 -55.41 -2.83 -3.77
CA GLY A 259 -54.69 -1.56 -3.94
C GLY A 259 -55.34 -0.51 -3.01
N GLN A 260 -54.65 0.63 -2.77
CA GLN A 260 -55.17 1.93 -2.25
C GLN A 260 -55.71 1.97 -0.80
N ASP A 261 -55.66 3.04 0.00
CA ASP A 261 -55.20 4.45 -0.06
C ASP A 261 -55.06 4.93 1.41
N GLY A 262 -54.36 6.03 1.66
CA GLY A 262 -54.49 6.77 2.94
C GLY A 262 -53.28 7.61 3.31
N GLY A 263 -53.22 8.85 2.80
CA GLY A 263 -52.26 9.86 3.23
C GLY A 263 -52.69 10.61 4.49
N LEU A 264 -51.74 11.30 5.12
CA LEU A 264 -51.92 12.60 5.77
C LEU A 264 -50.56 13.17 6.17
N SER A 265 -50.31 14.38 5.71
CA SER A 265 -49.17 15.25 5.99
C SER A 265 -49.53 16.26 7.07
N PHE A 266 -48.62 16.63 7.98
CA PHE A 266 -48.50 18.01 8.51
C PHE A 266 -47.04 18.29 8.92
N PRO A 267 -46.60 19.57 8.98
CA PRO A 267 -45.20 20.00 8.89
C PRO A 267 -44.66 20.59 10.21
N MET A 268 -43.38 21.00 10.17
CA MET A 268 -42.71 22.09 10.90
C MET A 268 -41.52 21.77 11.82
N ARG A 269 -40.42 22.45 11.45
CA ARG A 269 -39.48 23.28 12.23
C ARG A 269 -38.35 22.63 13.02
N LEU A 270 -37.15 23.04 12.58
CA LEU A 270 -35.91 23.23 13.32
C LEU A 270 -36.12 23.64 14.79
N LYS A 271 -35.41 22.94 15.68
CA LYS A 271 -34.87 23.51 16.91
C LYS A 271 -33.41 23.10 17.08
N SER A 272 -32.55 24.11 17.19
CA SER A 272 -31.17 24.00 17.63
C SER A 272 -31.09 23.47 19.06
N ILE A 273 -30.19 22.52 19.35
CA ILE A 273 -29.66 22.30 20.70
C ILE A 273 -28.16 22.01 20.61
N ARG A 274 -27.39 23.04 20.97
CA ARG A 274 -26.16 23.08 21.80
C ARG A 274 -25.12 21.95 21.68
N HIS A 275 -23.94 22.38 21.23
CA HIS A 275 -22.61 21.99 21.69
C HIS A 275 -22.58 21.10 22.94
N PHE A 276 -22.10 19.87 22.78
CA PHE A 276 -21.48 19.10 23.84
C PHE A 276 -20.06 18.76 23.39
N VAL A 277 -19.10 19.47 23.97
CA VAL A 277 -17.69 19.10 23.96
C VAL A 277 -17.52 18.01 25.02
N PRO A 278 -16.98 16.82 24.71
CA PRO A 278 -16.30 16.02 25.71
C PRO A 278 -14.80 16.27 25.56
N LEU A 279 -14.27 17.12 26.43
CA LEU A 279 -12.89 17.06 26.87
C LEU A 279 -12.69 15.67 27.52
N PHE A 280 -12.23 14.70 26.76
CA PHE A 280 -11.69 13.47 27.35
C PHE A 280 -10.32 13.77 27.96
N ARG A 281 -10.34 14.20 29.23
CA ARG A 281 -9.32 13.78 30.19
C ARG A 281 -9.64 12.33 30.55
N THR A 282 -8.94 11.38 29.94
CA THR A 282 -8.82 10.04 30.51
C THR A 282 -7.86 10.10 31.69
N SER A 283 -8.35 10.58 32.83
CA SER A 283 -7.85 10.12 34.12
C SER A 283 -8.75 8.95 34.52
N LEU A 284 -8.26 7.72 34.34
CA LEU A 284 -8.78 6.58 35.09
C LEU A 284 -8.56 6.89 36.57
N LEU A 285 -9.59 7.37 37.26
CA LEU A 285 -9.64 7.27 38.72
C LEU A 285 -10.12 5.86 39.04
N TRP A 286 -9.13 5.01 39.31
CA TRP A 286 -9.28 3.73 40.00
C TRP A 286 -10.13 3.92 41.28
N SER A 287 -11.30 3.30 41.31
CA SER A 287 -11.92 2.94 42.58
C SER A 287 -11.29 1.63 43.01
N PHE A 288 -10.43 1.67 44.03
CA PHE A 288 -9.92 0.48 44.70
C PHE A 288 -11.09 -0.28 45.33
N ARG A 289 -11.66 -1.25 44.61
CA ARG A 289 -12.31 -2.38 45.25
C ARG A 289 -11.23 -3.38 45.59
N THR A 290 -10.93 -3.50 46.88
CA THR A 290 -10.11 -4.57 47.45
C THR A 290 -10.87 -5.90 47.31
N SER A 291 -10.79 -6.47 46.12
CA SER A 291 -11.07 -7.88 45.85
C SER A 291 -9.83 -8.68 46.24
N THR A 292 -10.01 -9.73 47.02
CA THR A 292 -8.93 -10.65 47.43
C THR A 292 -8.31 -11.31 46.20
N ASN A 293 -7.07 -10.93 45.86
CA ASN A 293 -6.27 -11.50 44.77
C ASN A 293 -6.04 -13.01 44.96
N THR A 294 -6.86 -13.85 44.34
CA THR A 294 -6.44 -15.23 44.04
C THR A 294 -5.60 -15.19 42.77
N MET A 295 -4.27 -15.20 42.92
CA MET A 295 -3.34 -15.35 41.79
C MET A 295 -3.51 -16.75 41.15
N ALA A 296 -3.42 -16.83 39.82
CA ALA A 296 -3.57 -18.08 39.09
C ALA A 296 -2.23 -18.85 39.01
N THR A 297 -2.30 -20.18 38.88
CA THR A 297 -1.16 -21.01 38.44
C THR A 297 -1.31 -21.35 36.94
N LEU A 298 -0.26 -21.89 36.32
CA LEU A 298 -0.31 -22.35 34.93
C LEU A 298 -1.46 -23.35 34.65
N GLU A 299 -1.83 -24.15 35.64
CA GLU A 299 -2.90 -25.15 35.55
C GLU A 299 -4.30 -24.58 35.80
N THR A 300 -4.41 -23.47 36.53
CA THR A 300 -5.69 -22.88 36.93
C THR A 300 -6.05 -21.63 36.13
N LEU A 301 -5.34 -21.35 35.04
CA LEU A 301 -5.69 -20.27 34.11
C LEU A 301 -7.13 -20.46 33.61
N ASN A 302 -7.93 -19.40 33.74
CA ASN A 302 -9.35 -19.43 33.43
C ASN A 302 -9.60 -19.25 31.92
N PHE A 303 -9.41 -20.32 31.15
CA PHE A 303 -9.70 -20.34 29.72
C PHE A 303 -11.20 -20.35 29.43
N ASP A 304 -11.65 -19.41 28.60
CA ASP A 304 -13.04 -19.28 28.15
C ASP A 304 -13.19 -19.60 26.65
N ASN A 305 -12.17 -19.29 25.83
CA ASN A 305 -12.09 -19.61 24.39
C ASN A 305 -13.33 -19.16 23.58
N LEU A 306 -13.89 -18.00 23.91
CA LEU A 306 -15.12 -17.47 23.32
C LEU A 306 -15.04 -17.33 21.79
N ALA A 307 -13.90 -16.96 21.23
CA ALA A 307 -13.68 -16.85 19.79
C ALA A 307 -14.00 -18.16 19.08
N LEU A 308 -13.46 -19.28 19.57
CA LEU A 308 -13.69 -20.61 18.99
C LEU A 308 -15.13 -21.08 19.20
N ASN A 309 -15.76 -20.70 20.32
CA ASN A 309 -17.16 -21.02 20.59
C ASN A 309 -18.14 -20.16 19.76
N SER A 310 -17.72 -18.98 19.33
CA SER A 310 -18.60 -17.97 18.70
C SER A 310 -18.41 -17.83 17.20
N LEU A 311 -17.29 -18.30 16.63
CA LEU A 311 -16.94 -18.11 15.22
C LEU A 311 -16.79 -19.45 14.49
N PRO A 312 -17.03 -19.51 13.16
CA PRO A 312 -16.91 -20.76 12.42
C PRO A 312 -15.49 -21.33 12.45
N ILE A 313 -15.40 -22.60 12.83
CA ILE A 313 -14.17 -23.39 12.81
C ILE A 313 -14.18 -24.30 11.58
N ASP A 314 -13.01 -24.42 10.95
CA ASP A 314 -12.75 -25.33 9.86
C ASP A 314 -13.04 -26.79 10.25
N LYS A 315 -13.72 -27.50 9.36
CA LYS A 315 -14.10 -28.90 9.58
C LYS A 315 -12.95 -29.87 9.28
N GLU A 316 -11.98 -29.44 8.48
CA GLU A 316 -10.81 -30.24 8.16
C GLU A 316 -9.79 -30.17 9.31
N THR A 317 -9.31 -31.33 9.72
CA THR A 317 -8.42 -31.50 10.89
C THR A 317 -6.97 -31.76 10.48
N GLN A 318 -6.72 -32.04 9.19
CA GLN A 318 -5.36 -32.21 8.69
C GLN A 318 -4.60 -30.88 8.70
N ASN A 319 -3.46 -30.89 9.40
CA ASN A 319 -2.50 -29.80 9.43
C ASN A 319 -1.54 -29.89 8.23
N VAL A 320 -2.06 -29.57 7.05
CA VAL A 320 -1.30 -29.46 5.80
C VAL A 320 -1.59 -28.12 5.16
N ILE A 321 -0.64 -27.59 4.39
CA ILE A 321 -0.81 -26.33 3.65
C ILE A 321 -1.99 -26.46 2.69
N ARG A 322 -3.04 -25.67 2.90
CA ARG A 322 -4.27 -25.70 2.11
C ARG A 322 -5.08 -24.44 2.31
N GLN A 323 -6.03 -24.22 1.41
CA GLN A 323 -7.01 -23.15 1.58
C GLN A 323 -8.05 -23.52 2.64
N VAL A 324 -8.28 -22.64 3.61
CA VAL A 324 -9.33 -22.77 4.64
C VAL A 324 -10.53 -21.94 4.24
N LYS A 325 -11.63 -22.57 3.83
CA LYS A 325 -12.83 -21.86 3.33
C LYS A 325 -13.92 -21.81 4.39
N ASP A 326 -14.74 -20.78 4.34
CA ASP A 326 -15.96 -20.66 5.16
C ASP A 326 -15.71 -20.73 6.68
N ALA A 327 -14.49 -20.41 7.14
CA ALA A 327 -14.09 -20.51 8.53
C ALA A 327 -13.15 -19.36 8.94
N CYS A 328 -13.22 -18.96 10.21
CA CYS A 328 -12.34 -17.96 10.81
C CYS A 328 -11.12 -18.61 11.47
N PHE A 329 -11.24 -19.85 11.96
CA PHE A 329 -10.16 -20.56 12.64
C PHE A 329 -10.04 -22.00 12.13
N THR A 330 -8.85 -22.57 12.22
CA THR A 330 -8.60 -23.99 12.00
C THR A 330 -7.84 -24.56 13.20
N LEU A 331 -8.26 -25.73 13.70
CA LEU A 331 -7.61 -26.34 14.86
C LEU A 331 -6.26 -26.92 14.45
N VAL A 332 -5.22 -26.58 15.19
CA VAL A 332 -3.84 -27.02 14.94
C VAL A 332 -3.16 -27.35 16.26
N LYS A 333 -2.07 -28.12 16.23
CA LYS A 333 -1.26 -28.43 17.41
C LYS A 333 0.15 -27.88 17.24
N PRO A 334 0.79 -27.38 18.30
CA PRO A 334 2.15 -26.87 18.22
C PRO A 334 3.14 -27.99 17.94
N THR A 335 4.22 -27.64 17.25
CA THR A 335 5.34 -28.52 16.98
C THR A 335 6.43 -28.26 18.02
N LYS A 336 6.85 -29.32 18.72
CA LYS A 336 7.89 -29.26 19.75
C LYS A 336 9.22 -28.68 19.26
N VAL A 337 10.00 -28.11 20.18
CA VAL A 337 11.37 -27.65 19.93
C VAL A 337 12.36 -28.35 20.85
N ASN A 338 13.64 -28.35 20.49
CA ASN A 338 14.69 -29.01 21.25
C ASN A 338 15.26 -28.07 22.31
N ASN A 339 15.32 -28.52 23.58
CA ASN A 339 15.96 -27.81 24.69
C ASN A 339 15.56 -26.31 24.77
N PRO A 340 14.26 -26.00 24.90
CA PRO A 340 13.84 -24.60 24.98
C PRO A 340 14.43 -23.92 26.22
N THR A 341 14.85 -22.67 26.06
CA THR A 341 15.48 -21.86 27.11
C THR A 341 14.87 -20.47 27.14
N LEU A 342 14.58 -19.95 28.33
CA LEU A 342 14.04 -18.60 28.51
C LEU A 342 15.12 -17.54 28.25
N VAL A 343 14.81 -16.58 27.36
CA VAL A 343 15.68 -15.43 27.06
C VAL A 343 15.35 -14.27 28.01
N ALA A 344 14.07 -13.87 28.00
CA ALA A 344 13.54 -12.80 28.84
C ALA A 344 12.03 -12.95 29.01
N TYR A 345 11.48 -12.33 30.05
CA TYR A 345 10.03 -12.27 30.31
C TYR A 345 9.63 -10.89 30.83
N SER A 346 8.37 -10.51 30.60
CA SER A 346 7.78 -9.30 31.16
C SER A 346 6.76 -9.69 32.21
N GLN A 347 7.09 -9.46 33.48
CA GLN A 347 6.17 -9.71 34.58
C GLN A 347 4.87 -8.90 34.45
N GLU A 348 4.92 -7.66 33.96
CA GLU A 348 3.74 -6.82 33.78
C GLU A 348 2.81 -7.37 32.69
N ALA A 349 3.36 -7.96 31.63
CA ALA A 349 2.56 -8.62 30.60
C ALA A 349 1.95 -9.93 31.12
N LEU A 350 2.71 -10.76 31.85
CA LEU A 350 2.21 -12.01 32.43
C LEU A 350 1.14 -11.77 33.51
N SER A 351 1.23 -10.65 34.23
CA SER A 351 0.24 -10.26 35.24
C SER A 351 -1.13 -9.95 34.64
N LEU A 352 -1.24 -9.69 33.34
CA LEU A 352 -2.54 -9.59 32.64
C LEU A 352 -3.31 -10.91 32.67
N LEU A 353 -2.60 -12.03 32.86
CA LEU A 353 -3.14 -13.38 32.98
C LEU A 353 -3.20 -13.86 34.44
N ASP A 354 -3.04 -12.95 35.41
CA ASP A 354 -2.90 -13.23 36.85
C ASP A 354 -1.74 -14.18 37.22
N LEU A 355 -0.73 -14.32 36.35
CA LEU A 355 0.44 -15.18 36.61
C LEU A 355 1.48 -14.45 37.49
N PRO A 356 1.77 -14.97 38.70
CA PRO A 356 2.76 -14.36 39.57
C PRO A 356 4.21 -14.71 39.17
N PRO A 357 5.21 -13.94 39.67
CA PRO A 357 6.62 -14.23 39.40
C PRO A 357 7.06 -15.64 39.80
N SER A 358 6.42 -16.24 40.80
CA SER A 358 6.72 -17.61 41.24
C SER A 358 6.48 -18.64 40.14
N GLU A 359 5.47 -18.47 39.29
CA GLU A 359 5.18 -19.40 38.20
C GLU A 359 6.26 -19.38 37.11
N VAL A 360 6.90 -18.23 36.88
CA VAL A 360 7.97 -18.08 35.88
C VAL A 360 9.23 -18.87 36.28
N THR A 361 9.47 -19.02 37.58
CA THR A 361 10.63 -19.75 38.11
C THR A 361 10.46 -21.27 38.11
N ARG A 362 9.27 -21.78 37.77
CA ARG A 362 9.01 -23.21 37.73
C ARG A 362 9.84 -23.90 36.63
N PRO A 363 10.36 -25.13 36.88
CA PRO A 363 11.14 -25.87 35.88
C PRO A 363 10.38 -26.17 34.59
N ASP A 364 9.05 -26.29 34.64
CA ASP A 364 8.20 -26.63 33.50
C ASP A 364 7.57 -25.42 32.80
N PHE A 365 7.76 -24.20 33.30
CA PHE A 365 7.24 -22.97 32.69
C PHE A 365 7.63 -22.87 31.21
N VAL A 366 8.89 -23.11 30.90
CA VAL A 366 9.43 -23.03 29.54
C VAL A 366 8.77 -24.04 28.62
N GLN A 367 8.36 -25.22 29.12
CA GLN A 367 7.69 -26.24 28.31
C GLN A 367 6.28 -25.80 27.89
N TYR A 368 5.56 -25.08 28.75
CA TYR A 368 4.27 -24.49 28.38
C TYR A 368 4.46 -23.35 27.37
N MET A 369 5.44 -22.49 27.62
CA MET A 369 5.69 -21.32 26.79
C MET A 369 6.44 -21.64 25.48
N SER A 370 6.96 -22.86 25.31
CA SER A 370 7.50 -23.36 24.03
C SER A 370 6.47 -24.15 23.22
N GLY A 371 5.30 -24.46 23.79
CA GLY A 371 4.31 -25.35 23.18
C GLY A 371 4.64 -26.84 23.28
N ASP A 372 5.67 -27.23 24.05
CA ASP A 372 5.98 -28.64 24.32
C ASP A 372 4.94 -29.30 25.24
N LYS A 373 4.34 -28.50 26.11
CA LYS A 373 3.16 -28.80 26.92
C LYS A 373 2.06 -27.79 26.57
N ILE A 374 0.82 -28.26 26.54
CA ILE A 374 -0.36 -27.43 26.33
C ILE A 374 -0.89 -27.00 27.69
N LEU A 375 -1.19 -25.71 27.86
CA LEU A 375 -1.81 -25.18 29.07
C LEU A 375 -3.18 -25.85 29.28
N PRO A 376 -3.52 -26.35 30.48
CA PRO A 376 -4.85 -26.90 30.74
C PRO A 376 -5.95 -25.88 30.39
N GLY A 377 -6.97 -26.31 29.63
CA GLY A 377 -8.04 -25.43 29.14
C GLY A 377 -7.77 -24.75 27.79
N SER A 378 -6.52 -24.75 27.31
CA SER A 378 -6.15 -24.24 25.99
C SER A 378 -6.75 -25.07 24.86
N GLN A 379 -7.30 -24.38 23.86
CA GLN A 379 -7.74 -24.99 22.59
C GLN A 379 -6.95 -24.35 21.45
N THR A 380 -5.97 -25.08 20.94
CA THR A 380 -5.00 -24.51 19.99
C THR A 380 -5.56 -24.40 18.58
N ALA A 381 -5.40 -23.22 17.98
CA ALA A 381 -5.93 -22.91 16.65
C ALA A 381 -5.01 -21.96 15.87
N ALA A 382 -5.28 -21.81 14.58
CA ALA A 382 -4.67 -20.82 13.71
C ALA A 382 -5.77 -19.98 13.07
N HIS A 383 -5.60 -18.66 13.09
CA HIS A 383 -6.56 -17.72 12.54
C HIS A 383 -6.42 -17.61 11.02
N CYS A 384 -7.54 -17.74 10.31
CA CYS A 384 -7.66 -17.49 8.88
C CYS A 384 -7.92 -16.00 8.62
N TYR A 385 -7.04 -15.33 7.88
CA TYR A 385 -7.23 -13.96 7.43
C TYR A 385 -6.65 -13.76 6.03
N CYS A 386 -6.99 -12.65 5.39
CA CYS A 386 -6.39 -12.17 4.14
C CYS A 386 -5.61 -10.88 4.40
N GLY A 387 -5.06 -10.25 3.36
CA GLY A 387 -4.42 -8.95 3.49
C GLY A 387 -4.07 -8.32 2.15
N HIS A 388 -3.95 -7.00 2.15
CA HIS A 388 -3.32 -6.25 1.07
C HIS A 388 -1.85 -6.01 1.41
N GLN A 389 -0.98 -6.79 0.79
CA GLN A 389 0.46 -6.66 0.96
C GLN A 389 1.02 -5.71 -0.10
N GLN A 390 1.75 -4.68 0.36
CA GLN A 390 2.29 -3.63 -0.52
C GLN A 390 1.24 -2.97 -1.45
N GLY A 391 0.00 -2.89 -0.99
CA GLY A 391 -1.11 -2.27 -1.73
C GLY A 391 -1.86 -3.21 -2.68
N TYR A 392 -1.50 -4.49 -2.77
CA TYR A 392 -2.21 -5.47 -3.60
C TYR A 392 -2.83 -6.56 -2.75
N PHE A 393 -4.07 -6.94 -3.09
CA PHE A 393 -4.74 -8.04 -2.41
C PHE A 393 -3.96 -9.34 -2.62
N SER A 394 -3.61 -10.03 -1.53
CA SER A 394 -2.75 -11.22 -1.56
C SER A 394 -3.52 -12.53 -1.38
N GLY A 395 -4.86 -12.47 -1.40
CA GLY A 395 -5.70 -13.63 -1.15
C GLY A 395 -5.56 -14.13 0.29
N GLN A 396 -5.76 -15.44 0.51
CA GLN A 396 -5.67 -16.02 1.85
C GLN A 396 -4.23 -16.03 2.37
N LEU A 397 -4.08 -15.45 3.56
CA LEU A 397 -2.91 -15.52 4.42
C LEU A 397 -3.28 -16.39 5.63
N GLY A 398 -3.21 -15.86 6.84
CA GLY A 398 -3.49 -16.57 8.08
C GLY A 398 -2.27 -16.69 8.97
N ASP A 399 -2.47 -17.22 10.17
CA ASP A 399 -1.44 -17.44 11.16
C ASP A 399 -0.45 -18.53 10.70
N GLY A 400 0.48 -18.17 9.82
CA GLY A 400 1.43 -19.11 9.21
C GLY A 400 2.60 -19.54 10.09
N ALA A 401 2.80 -18.84 11.21
CA ALA A 401 3.80 -19.16 12.24
C ALA A 401 3.32 -18.71 13.63
N ALA A 402 2.03 -18.46 13.79
CA ALA A 402 1.41 -18.11 15.06
C ALA A 402 0.38 -19.18 15.41
N MET A 403 0.11 -19.34 16.70
CA MET A 403 -0.90 -20.26 17.18
C MET A 403 -1.65 -19.62 18.32
N TYR A 404 -2.95 -19.46 18.13
CA TYR A 404 -3.89 -19.16 19.20
C TYR A 404 -3.82 -20.29 20.22
N LEU A 405 -3.57 -19.94 21.48
CA LEU A 405 -3.62 -20.89 22.59
C LEU A 405 -4.98 -20.82 23.30
N GLY A 406 -5.63 -19.66 23.33
CA GLY A 406 -6.88 -19.48 24.03
C GLY A 406 -7.14 -18.04 24.43
N GLU A 407 -8.30 -17.83 25.05
CA GLU A 407 -8.66 -16.57 25.71
C GLU A 407 -8.86 -16.81 27.19
N ILE A 408 -8.15 -16.03 28.00
CA ILE A 408 -8.19 -16.09 29.46
C ILE A 408 -9.01 -14.92 30.00
N ILE A 409 -9.86 -15.18 30.99
CA ILE A 409 -10.50 -14.14 31.80
C ILE A 409 -9.74 -13.97 33.10
N ASN A 410 -9.15 -12.80 33.31
CA ASN A 410 -8.43 -12.49 34.53
C ASN A 410 -9.38 -12.13 35.69
N SER A 411 -8.81 -11.94 36.87
CA SER A 411 -9.48 -11.61 38.14
C SER A 411 -10.25 -10.28 38.10
N ASN A 412 -9.89 -9.38 37.18
CA ASN A 412 -10.60 -8.13 36.92
C ASN A 412 -11.79 -8.30 35.94
N GLY A 413 -12.01 -9.51 35.42
CA GLY A 413 -13.03 -9.78 34.40
C GLY A 413 -12.61 -9.34 32.99
N GLU A 414 -11.33 -9.06 32.77
CA GLU A 414 -10.80 -8.66 31.46
C GLU A 414 -10.42 -9.90 30.65
N ARG A 415 -10.66 -9.84 29.33
CA ARG A 415 -10.34 -10.91 28.39
C ARG A 415 -9.01 -10.67 27.70
N TRP A 416 -8.16 -11.69 27.69
CA TRP A 416 -6.86 -11.69 27.03
C TRP A 416 -6.70 -12.90 26.13
N GLU A 417 -6.61 -12.66 24.82
CA GLU A 417 -6.18 -13.64 23.84
C GLU A 417 -4.66 -13.85 23.97
N ILE A 418 -4.24 -15.11 24.00
CA ILE A 418 -2.83 -15.48 24.02
C ILE A 418 -2.43 -16.28 22.78
N GLN A 419 -1.32 -15.89 22.17
CA GLN A 419 -0.76 -16.55 21.00
C GLN A 419 0.70 -16.90 21.20
N LEU A 420 1.11 -18.05 20.66
CA LEU A 420 2.51 -18.45 20.60
C LEU A 420 3.02 -18.36 19.16
N LYS A 421 3.92 -17.41 18.90
CA LYS A 421 4.52 -17.19 17.58
C LYS A 421 5.86 -17.92 17.49
N GLY A 422 6.06 -18.73 16.45
CA GLY A 422 7.16 -19.68 16.29
C GLY A 422 6.79 -21.14 16.64
N SER A 423 5.52 -21.41 16.87
CA SER A 423 4.98 -22.67 17.40
C SER A 423 4.84 -23.80 16.38
N GLY A 424 5.22 -23.60 15.11
CA GLY A 424 5.23 -24.65 14.10
C GLY A 424 4.31 -24.38 12.90
N LEU A 425 4.18 -25.40 12.06
CA LEU A 425 3.40 -25.33 10.82
C LEU A 425 1.89 -25.28 11.08
N THR A 426 1.21 -24.52 10.24
CA THR A 426 -0.25 -24.42 10.16
C THR A 426 -0.67 -24.55 8.69
N PRO A 427 -1.98 -24.67 8.39
CA PRO A 427 -2.46 -24.62 7.01
C PRO A 427 -2.07 -23.34 6.24
N PHE A 428 -1.68 -22.28 6.96
CA PHE A 428 -1.34 -20.96 6.44
C PHE A 428 0.17 -20.71 6.29
N SER A 429 1.03 -21.71 6.58
CA SER A 429 2.49 -21.54 6.53
C SER A 429 3.04 -21.30 5.12
N ASN A 430 2.25 -21.51 4.06
CA ASN A 430 2.67 -21.39 2.66
C ASN A 430 3.99 -22.14 2.42
N HIS A 431 5.05 -21.48 1.96
CA HIS A 431 6.37 -22.09 1.72
C HIS A 431 7.34 -21.96 2.91
N ARG A 432 6.84 -21.58 4.10
CA ARG A 432 7.66 -21.35 5.30
C ARG A 432 7.55 -22.51 6.28
N ASP A 433 8.50 -22.57 7.22
CA ASP A 433 8.65 -23.64 8.21
C ASP A 433 7.80 -23.45 9.50
N GLY A 434 7.03 -22.37 9.60
CA GLY A 434 6.22 -22.07 10.79
C GLY A 434 7.02 -21.63 12.02
N ARG A 435 8.32 -21.32 11.87
CA ARG A 435 9.23 -20.95 12.97
C ARG A 435 9.70 -19.51 12.89
N LYS A 436 10.16 -18.97 14.03
CA LYS A 436 10.85 -17.67 14.09
C LYS A 436 12.32 -17.82 14.48
N ALA A 437 13.17 -16.96 13.93
CA ALA A 437 14.56 -16.83 14.36
C ALA A 437 14.67 -15.92 15.61
N LEU A 438 15.66 -16.21 16.47
CA LEU A 438 15.88 -15.52 17.74
C LEU A 438 15.89 -13.99 17.61
N ARG A 439 16.59 -13.45 16.61
CA ARG A 439 16.65 -12.01 16.33
C ARG A 439 15.27 -11.36 16.16
N SER A 440 14.35 -12.04 15.48
CA SER A 440 13.01 -11.52 15.21
C SER A 440 12.15 -11.57 16.47
N SER A 441 12.32 -12.60 17.30
CA SER A 441 11.61 -12.77 18.55
C SER A 441 12.04 -11.75 19.61
N ILE A 442 13.34 -11.50 19.74
CA ILE A 442 13.88 -10.46 20.64
C ILE A 442 13.35 -9.08 20.25
N ARG A 443 13.37 -8.74 18.95
CA ARG A 443 12.84 -7.46 18.46
C ARG A 443 11.35 -7.28 18.76
N GLU A 444 10.55 -8.30 18.49
CA GLU A 444 9.11 -8.26 18.77
C GLU A 444 8.83 -8.15 20.27
N PHE A 445 9.53 -8.92 21.09
CA PHE A 445 9.41 -8.88 22.56
C PHE A 445 9.77 -7.50 23.12
N LEU A 446 10.96 -6.98 22.80
CA LEU A 446 11.42 -5.70 23.33
C LEU A 446 10.56 -4.53 22.83
N CYS A 447 10.15 -4.53 21.56
CA CYS A 447 9.38 -3.42 21.01
C CYS A 447 7.94 -3.38 21.52
N SER A 448 7.33 -4.55 21.75
CA SER A 448 6.01 -4.64 22.39
C SER A 448 6.04 -3.93 23.75
N GLU A 449 7.00 -4.28 24.60
CA GLU A 449 7.10 -3.68 25.93
C GLU A 449 7.56 -2.22 25.89
N ALA A 450 8.44 -1.85 24.95
CA ALA A 450 8.82 -0.45 24.72
C ALA A 450 7.60 0.43 24.43
N MET A 451 6.73 0.00 23.50
CA MET A 451 5.55 0.75 23.12
C MET A 451 4.55 0.87 24.27
N TYR A 452 4.40 -0.18 25.08
CA TYR A 452 3.57 -0.15 26.28
C TYR A 452 4.05 0.92 27.28
N HIS A 453 5.34 0.94 27.59
CA HIS A 453 5.91 1.90 28.55
C HIS A 453 6.03 3.33 27.99
N LEU A 454 5.98 3.51 26.66
CA LEU A 454 5.77 4.80 26.01
C LEU A 454 4.30 5.26 26.05
N GLY A 455 3.39 4.46 26.60
CA GLY A 455 1.96 4.75 26.67
C GLY A 455 1.24 4.64 25.32
N ILE A 456 1.79 3.85 24.38
CA ILE A 456 1.18 3.63 23.07
C ILE A 456 0.46 2.28 23.07
N PRO A 457 -0.83 2.21 22.66
CA PRO A 457 -1.56 0.95 22.57
C PRO A 457 -0.83 -0.09 21.72
N THR A 458 -0.64 -1.29 22.28
CA THR A 458 0.14 -2.36 21.65
C THR A 458 -0.25 -3.76 22.14
N THR A 459 0.01 -4.78 21.32
CA THR A 459 0.13 -6.17 21.80
C THR A 459 1.28 -6.28 22.79
N ARG A 460 1.09 -7.05 23.86
CA ARG A 460 2.08 -7.29 24.91
C ARG A 460 2.87 -8.56 24.64
N ALA A 461 4.07 -8.65 25.19
CA ALA A 461 4.91 -9.83 25.06
C ALA A 461 5.26 -10.42 26.44
N GLY A 462 4.69 -11.59 26.74
CA GLY A 462 4.87 -12.25 28.04
C GLY A 462 6.27 -12.81 28.23
N CYS A 463 6.79 -13.52 27.22
CA CYS A 463 8.14 -14.07 27.25
C CYS A 463 8.70 -14.34 25.84
N CYS A 464 10.04 -14.39 25.77
CA CYS A 464 10.81 -14.82 24.61
C CYS A 464 11.62 -16.07 24.96
N ILE A 465 11.53 -17.10 24.13
CA ILE A 465 12.19 -18.40 24.31
C ILE A 465 13.05 -18.69 23.07
N THR A 466 14.23 -19.27 23.30
CA THR A 466 15.10 -19.82 22.25
C THR A 466 15.17 -21.34 22.39
N SER A 467 15.76 -22.03 21.41
CA SER A 467 15.89 -23.49 21.40
C SER A 467 17.12 -23.92 20.59
N ASP A 468 17.49 -25.19 20.71
CA ASP A 468 18.55 -25.82 19.88
C ASP A 468 18.01 -26.29 18.52
N THR A 469 16.71 -26.17 18.27
CA THR A 469 16.14 -26.41 16.94
C THR A 469 16.66 -25.35 15.98
N LEU A 470 17.20 -25.77 14.83
CA LEU A 470 17.76 -24.86 13.82
C LEU A 470 16.77 -24.60 12.69
N VAL A 471 16.76 -23.37 12.20
CA VAL A 471 15.95 -22.90 11.07
C VAL A 471 16.82 -22.22 10.03
N GLU A 472 16.51 -22.44 8.77
CA GLU A 472 17.28 -21.86 7.66
C GLU A 472 16.73 -20.49 7.28
N ARG A 473 17.59 -19.47 7.28
CA ARG A 473 17.23 -18.09 6.99
C ARG A 473 18.29 -17.43 6.13
N ASP A 474 17.86 -16.58 5.21
CA ASP A 474 18.73 -15.63 4.53
C ASP A 474 18.65 -14.30 5.28
N LYS A 475 19.60 -14.07 6.21
CA LYS A 475 19.57 -12.93 7.14
C LYS A 475 19.60 -11.59 6.41
N ASP A 476 20.38 -11.55 5.32
CA ASP A 476 20.70 -10.33 4.58
C ASP A 476 19.98 -10.24 3.23
N TYR A 477 19.11 -11.21 2.90
CA TYR A 477 18.42 -11.30 1.62
C TYR A 477 19.38 -11.32 0.41
N THR A 478 20.55 -11.95 0.59
CA THR A 478 21.63 -12.03 -0.41
C THR A 478 21.64 -13.35 -1.18
N GLY A 479 20.75 -14.27 -0.83
CA GLY A 479 20.77 -15.67 -1.23
C GLY A 479 21.62 -16.56 -0.32
N ASN A 480 22.32 -15.99 0.68
CA ASN A 480 23.19 -16.73 1.59
C ASN A 480 22.39 -17.25 2.79
N ILE A 481 21.98 -18.52 2.72
CA ILE A 481 21.24 -19.18 3.78
C ILE A 481 22.19 -19.55 4.94
N SER A 482 21.83 -19.14 6.16
CA SER A 482 22.47 -19.53 7.40
C SER A 482 21.48 -20.24 8.33
N LYS A 483 22.00 -21.03 9.27
CA LYS A 483 21.18 -21.68 10.30
C LYS A 483 21.10 -20.78 11.51
N GLU A 484 19.89 -20.40 11.88
CA GLU A 484 19.58 -19.62 13.09
C GLU A 484 18.85 -20.52 14.12
N LYS A 485 18.94 -20.18 15.41
CA LYS A 485 18.13 -20.85 16.44
C LYS A 485 16.66 -20.49 16.31
N ALA A 486 15.80 -21.51 16.35
CA ALA A 486 14.35 -21.34 16.43
C ALA A 486 13.98 -20.76 17.79
N SER A 487 12.99 -19.88 17.79
CA SER A 487 12.56 -19.13 18.95
C SER A 487 11.06 -18.94 18.95
N LEU A 488 10.51 -18.64 20.12
CA LEU A 488 9.10 -18.40 20.32
C LEU A 488 8.87 -17.12 21.13
N VAL A 489 7.74 -16.47 20.87
CA VAL A 489 7.26 -15.32 21.65
C VAL A 489 5.82 -15.59 22.08
N LEU A 490 5.56 -15.50 23.38
CA LEU A 490 4.20 -15.42 23.90
C LEU A 490 3.68 -14.00 23.74
N ARG A 491 2.65 -13.85 22.92
CA ARG A 491 1.96 -12.58 22.67
C ARG A 491 0.64 -12.58 23.43
N ILE A 492 0.29 -11.43 23.97
CA ILE A 492 -0.91 -11.21 24.77
C ILE A 492 -1.61 -9.95 24.23
N ALA A 493 -2.89 -10.04 23.91
CA ALA A 493 -3.68 -8.89 23.43
C ALA A 493 -5.15 -9.07 23.79
N PRO A 494 -5.98 -8.02 23.77
CA PRO A 494 -7.43 -8.20 23.87
C PRO A 494 -7.95 -9.12 22.75
N THR A 495 -7.41 -8.94 21.54
CA THR A 495 -7.58 -9.85 20.41
C THR A 495 -6.49 -9.65 19.36
N PHE A 496 -6.24 -10.68 18.54
CA PHE A 496 -5.43 -10.60 17.32
C PHE A 496 -6.28 -10.55 16.03
N LEU A 497 -7.56 -10.21 16.14
CA LEU A 497 -8.38 -9.82 14.99
C LEU A 497 -7.83 -8.56 14.31
N ARG A 498 -7.87 -8.58 12.97
CA ARG A 498 -7.19 -7.61 12.11
C ARG A 498 -8.15 -7.08 11.05
N PHE A 499 -7.77 -6.03 10.32
CA PHE A 499 -8.57 -5.62 9.16
C PHE A 499 -8.63 -6.76 8.13
N GLY A 500 -7.49 -7.42 7.91
CA GLY A 500 -7.37 -8.62 7.09
C GLY A 500 -8.30 -9.79 7.48
N SER A 501 -8.76 -9.87 8.74
CA SER A 501 -9.74 -10.89 9.17
C SER A 501 -11.08 -10.73 8.48
N PHE A 502 -11.45 -9.51 8.10
CA PHE A 502 -12.67 -9.21 7.37
C PHE A 502 -12.46 -9.30 5.85
N GLU A 503 -11.22 -9.22 5.38
CA GLU A 503 -10.91 -9.40 3.96
C GLU A 503 -11.10 -10.84 3.46
N ILE A 504 -11.35 -11.81 4.36
CA ILE A 504 -11.72 -13.17 3.93
C ILE A 504 -13.06 -13.21 3.17
N PHE A 505 -13.89 -12.17 3.29
CA PHE A 505 -15.16 -12.03 2.57
C PHE A 505 -15.03 -11.23 1.27
N LYS A 506 -13.84 -10.69 0.96
CA LYS A 506 -13.64 -9.81 -0.20
C LYS A 506 -13.96 -10.56 -1.51
N PRO A 507 -14.82 -10.01 -2.40
CA PRO A 507 -15.06 -10.57 -3.73
C PRO A 507 -13.79 -10.53 -4.60
N PRO A 508 -13.79 -11.15 -5.80
CA PRO A 508 -12.64 -11.10 -6.71
C PRO A 508 -12.10 -9.68 -6.93
N ASP A 509 -10.84 -9.48 -6.58
CA ASP A 509 -10.14 -8.22 -6.69
C ASP A 509 -9.86 -7.91 -8.18
N PRO A 510 -10.21 -6.72 -8.68
CA PRO A 510 -10.13 -6.41 -10.10
C PRO A 510 -8.70 -6.32 -10.65
N VAL A 511 -7.68 -6.23 -9.78
CA VAL A 511 -6.28 -6.11 -10.18
C VAL A 511 -5.57 -7.47 -10.13
N THR A 512 -5.77 -8.22 -9.05
CA THR A 512 -5.07 -9.47 -8.78
C THR A 512 -5.86 -10.71 -9.14
N ASP A 513 -7.17 -10.59 -9.35
CA ASP A 513 -8.13 -11.70 -9.55
C ASP A 513 -8.25 -12.65 -8.33
N TYR A 514 -7.55 -12.35 -7.23
CA TYR A 514 -7.69 -13.07 -5.97
C TYR A 514 -9.00 -12.72 -5.29
N GLN A 515 -9.58 -13.68 -4.59
CA GLN A 515 -10.78 -13.49 -3.77
C GLN A 515 -10.54 -14.03 -2.36
N GLY A 516 -11.29 -13.51 -1.39
CA GLY A 516 -11.32 -14.07 -0.05
C GLY A 516 -11.89 -15.50 -0.06
N PRO A 517 -11.39 -16.39 0.81
CA PRO A 517 -11.82 -17.80 0.89
C PRO A 517 -13.28 -17.98 1.34
N SER A 518 -13.90 -16.93 1.88
CA SER A 518 -15.28 -16.89 2.37
C SER A 518 -16.11 -15.83 1.61
N ALA A 519 -15.70 -15.44 0.40
CA ALA A 519 -16.43 -14.48 -0.41
C ALA A 519 -17.91 -14.89 -0.61
N GLY A 520 -18.83 -13.94 -0.36
CA GLY A 520 -20.28 -14.17 -0.43
C GLY A 520 -20.91 -14.77 0.84
N ARG A 521 -20.13 -15.08 1.89
CA ARG A 521 -20.65 -15.53 3.20
C ARG A 521 -21.00 -14.38 4.12
N VAL A 522 -22.05 -13.64 3.74
CA VAL A 522 -22.56 -12.49 4.51
C VAL A 522 -23.03 -12.92 5.92
N ASP A 523 -23.50 -14.15 6.08
CA ASP A 523 -23.88 -14.74 7.37
C ASP A 523 -22.70 -14.80 8.35
N ILE A 524 -21.53 -15.26 7.90
CA ILE A 524 -20.32 -15.32 8.72
C ILE A 524 -19.76 -13.90 8.96
N LEU A 525 -19.84 -13.00 7.98
CA LEU A 525 -19.43 -11.61 8.15
C LEU A 525 -20.22 -10.91 9.27
N HIS A 526 -21.55 -11.08 9.30
CA HIS A 526 -22.39 -10.61 10.40
C HIS A 526 -21.98 -11.22 11.74
N GLN A 527 -21.68 -12.52 11.77
CA GLN A 527 -21.25 -13.22 12.99
C GLN A 527 -19.92 -12.66 13.51
N LEU A 528 -18.92 -12.47 12.64
CA LEU A 528 -17.62 -11.92 12.99
C LEU A 528 -17.71 -10.47 13.48
N LEU A 529 -18.46 -9.61 12.81
CA LEU A 529 -18.69 -8.23 13.26
C LEU A 529 -19.42 -8.20 14.60
N SER A 530 -20.49 -8.98 14.74
CA SER A 530 -21.26 -9.03 15.99
C SER A 530 -20.41 -9.53 17.16
N TYR A 531 -19.59 -10.55 16.94
CA TYR A 531 -18.62 -11.04 17.92
C TYR A 531 -17.63 -9.94 18.33
N THR A 532 -17.04 -9.27 17.33
CA THR A 532 -16.04 -8.21 17.55
C THR A 532 -16.63 -7.08 18.39
N ILE A 533 -17.82 -6.59 18.05
CA ILE A 533 -18.45 -5.45 18.72
C ILE A 533 -18.89 -5.83 20.14
N LYS A 534 -19.57 -6.97 20.31
CA LYS A 534 -20.05 -7.42 21.63
C LYS A 534 -18.90 -7.65 22.61
N THR A 535 -17.78 -8.16 22.12
CA THR A 535 -16.66 -8.57 22.97
C THR A 535 -15.72 -7.40 23.28
N PHE A 536 -15.38 -6.58 22.28
CA PHE A 536 -14.31 -5.58 22.39
C PHE A 536 -14.80 -4.13 22.40
N PHE A 537 -16.08 -3.89 22.09
CA PHE A 537 -16.70 -2.56 22.07
C PHE A 537 -18.02 -2.55 22.87
N PRO A 538 -18.00 -2.92 24.16
CA PRO A 538 -19.23 -3.04 24.97
C PRO A 538 -20.03 -1.74 25.04
N GLN A 539 -19.37 -0.58 24.99
CA GLN A 539 -20.02 0.74 24.92
C GLN A 539 -20.87 0.92 23.65
N ILE A 540 -20.49 0.27 22.55
CA ILE A 540 -21.26 0.25 21.30
C ILE A 540 -22.27 -0.91 21.35
N SER A 541 -21.93 -2.05 21.96
CA SER A 541 -22.86 -3.16 22.10
C SER A 541 -24.10 -2.82 22.94
N ALA A 542 -23.99 -1.90 23.90
CA ALA A 542 -25.09 -1.50 24.78
C ALA A 542 -25.95 -0.34 24.21
N GLY A 543 -25.60 0.20 23.04
CA GLY A 543 -26.35 1.28 22.42
C GLY A 543 -27.69 0.83 21.81
N ASP A 544 -28.64 1.76 21.75
CA ASP A 544 -29.95 1.53 21.12
C ASP A 544 -29.89 1.88 19.62
N PHE A 545 -29.66 0.87 18.78
CA PHE A 545 -29.55 1.02 17.32
C PHE A 545 -30.78 0.44 16.63
N GLN A 546 -31.31 1.17 15.65
CA GLN A 546 -32.53 0.77 14.94
C GLN A 546 -32.26 -0.30 13.87
N SER A 547 -30.99 -0.50 13.50
CA SER A 547 -30.57 -1.52 12.55
C SER A 547 -29.13 -2.00 12.76
N PRO A 548 -28.76 -3.20 12.28
CA PRO A 548 -27.37 -3.66 12.28
C PRO A 548 -26.41 -2.73 11.54
N GLU A 549 -26.89 -2.05 10.49
CA GLU A 549 -26.08 -1.12 9.71
C GLU A 549 -25.63 0.09 10.55
N GLU A 550 -26.55 0.69 11.32
CA GLU A 550 -26.22 1.78 12.25
C GLU A 550 -25.22 1.33 13.32
N TRP A 551 -25.41 0.10 13.82
CA TRP A 551 -24.51 -0.51 14.80
C TRP A 551 -23.09 -0.72 14.24
N TYR A 552 -22.97 -1.21 13.00
CA TYR A 552 -21.69 -1.38 12.33
C TYR A 552 -21.04 -0.05 11.94
N LEU A 553 -21.84 0.96 11.58
CA LEU A 553 -21.33 2.30 11.33
C LEU A 553 -20.73 2.93 12.60
N ALA A 554 -21.39 2.77 13.75
CA ALA A 554 -20.86 3.23 15.05
C ALA A 554 -19.55 2.52 15.43
N PHE A 555 -19.46 1.21 15.19
CA PHE A 555 -18.20 0.48 15.33
C PHE A 555 -17.09 1.00 14.41
N PHE A 556 -17.40 1.19 13.12
CA PHE A 556 -16.43 1.71 12.15
C PHE A 556 -15.98 3.13 12.50
N GLN A 557 -16.86 3.94 13.08
CA GLN A 557 -16.53 5.25 13.64
C GLN A 557 -15.51 5.17 14.76
N GLU A 558 -15.75 4.34 15.77
CA GLU A 558 -14.81 4.20 16.89
C GLU A 558 -13.45 3.65 16.41
N LEU A 559 -13.46 2.67 15.50
CA LEU A 559 -12.24 2.13 14.92
C LEU A 559 -11.43 3.18 14.14
N THR A 560 -12.11 4.07 13.41
CA THR A 560 -11.49 5.19 12.69
C THR A 560 -10.79 6.12 13.66
N LEU A 561 -11.44 6.48 14.77
CA LEU A 561 -10.88 7.34 15.81
C LEU A 561 -9.67 6.68 16.51
N LEU A 562 -9.79 5.41 16.88
CA LEU A 562 -8.71 4.64 17.51
C LEU A 562 -7.47 4.57 16.62
N THR A 563 -7.67 4.28 15.33
CA THR A 563 -6.57 4.19 14.34
C THR A 563 -5.89 5.54 14.14
N ALA A 564 -6.66 6.63 14.03
CA ALA A 564 -6.13 7.99 13.90
C ALA A 564 -5.29 8.40 15.14
N ARG A 565 -5.78 8.09 16.35
CA ARG A 565 -5.04 8.34 17.61
C ARG A 565 -3.76 7.51 17.73
N LEU A 566 -3.81 6.25 17.28
CA LEU A 566 -2.66 5.35 17.30
C LEU A 566 -1.54 5.88 16.40
N VAL A 567 -1.84 6.17 15.14
CA VAL A 567 -0.83 6.65 14.20
C VAL A 567 -0.31 8.04 14.57
N ALA A 568 -1.15 8.93 15.14
CA ALA A 568 -0.68 10.19 15.73
C ALA A 568 0.36 9.95 16.83
N SER A 569 0.15 8.94 17.68
CA SER A 569 1.11 8.56 18.72
C SER A 569 2.42 8.04 18.13
N TRP A 570 2.37 7.23 17.07
CA TRP A 570 3.57 6.79 16.34
C TRP A 570 4.37 7.96 15.78
N GLN A 571 3.71 8.94 15.16
CA GLN A 571 4.36 10.13 14.64
C GLN A 571 5.06 10.93 15.76
N CYS A 572 4.41 11.09 16.92
CA CYS A 572 4.98 11.87 18.02
C CYS A 572 6.20 11.24 18.72
N VAL A 573 6.42 9.92 18.58
CA VAL A 573 7.61 9.24 19.13
C VAL A 573 8.62 8.81 18.07
N GLY A 574 8.39 9.17 16.81
CA GLY A 574 9.29 8.77 15.72
C GLY A 574 9.26 7.27 15.45
N PHE A 575 8.14 6.58 15.66
CA PHE A 575 8.03 5.15 15.37
C PHE A 575 7.60 4.93 13.92
N CYS A 576 8.36 4.09 13.20
CA CYS A 576 8.04 3.61 11.86
C CYS A 576 7.78 2.10 11.91
N HIS A 577 6.56 1.68 11.59
CA HIS A 577 6.15 0.29 11.66
C HIS A 577 6.83 -0.60 10.60
N GLY A 578 7.09 -0.03 9.41
CA GLY A 578 7.80 -0.68 8.30
C GLY A 578 6.94 -1.59 7.40
N VAL A 579 5.90 -2.24 7.94
CA VAL A 579 4.99 -3.12 7.17
C VAL A 579 3.53 -2.90 7.57
N LEU A 580 2.92 -1.81 7.09
CA LEU A 580 1.51 -1.46 7.37
C LEU A 580 0.57 -2.02 6.31
N ASN A 581 0.62 -3.32 6.11
CA ASN A 581 -0.39 -4.05 5.36
C ASN A 581 -1.68 -4.16 6.19
N THR A 582 -2.83 -4.44 5.56
CA THR A 582 -4.11 -4.56 6.27
C THR A 582 -4.17 -5.78 7.20
N ASP A 583 -3.36 -6.82 6.93
CA ASP A 583 -3.16 -7.95 7.85
C ASP A 583 -2.30 -7.61 9.07
N ASN A 584 -1.76 -6.38 9.17
CA ASN A 584 -1.04 -5.88 10.35
C ASN A 584 -1.76 -4.68 11.01
N MET A 585 -3.04 -4.46 10.69
CA MET A 585 -3.86 -3.44 11.34
C MET A 585 -4.83 -4.11 12.32
N SER A 586 -4.68 -3.82 13.62
CA SER A 586 -5.55 -4.39 14.65
C SER A 586 -6.97 -3.82 14.60
N ILE A 587 -7.96 -4.67 14.81
CA ILE A 587 -9.37 -4.25 14.90
C ILE A 587 -9.71 -3.49 16.19
N VAL A 588 -8.80 -3.45 17.16
CA VAL A 588 -8.96 -2.72 18.45
C VAL A 588 -7.97 -1.57 18.60
N GLY A 589 -7.33 -1.14 17.51
CA GLY A 589 -6.48 0.06 17.51
C GLY A 589 -5.19 -0.07 18.33
N VAL A 590 -4.60 -1.26 18.38
CA VAL A 590 -3.28 -1.50 18.99
C VAL A 590 -2.20 -1.75 17.93
N THR A 591 -0.95 -1.38 18.25
CA THR A 591 0.23 -1.75 17.45
C THR A 591 0.41 -3.28 17.50
N ILE A 592 0.62 -3.93 16.35
CA ILE A 592 0.66 -5.39 16.22
C ILE A 592 1.69 -5.81 15.16
N ASP A 593 2.31 -6.98 15.32
CA ASP A 593 3.20 -7.61 14.33
C ASP A 593 4.50 -6.84 14.01
N TYR A 594 5.33 -6.71 15.05
CA TYR A 594 6.67 -6.15 14.98
C TYR A 594 7.62 -6.96 14.09
N GLY A 595 7.83 -6.49 12.85
CA GLY A 595 8.81 -7.02 11.91
C GLY A 595 10.01 -6.08 11.75
N PRO A 596 10.19 -5.49 10.56
CA PRO A 596 11.24 -4.49 10.30
C PRO A 596 10.79 -3.10 10.74
N PHE A 597 10.40 -2.92 12.00
CA PHE A 597 10.10 -1.59 12.56
C PHE A 597 11.40 -0.79 12.81
N GLY A 598 11.28 0.51 13.05
CA GLY A 598 12.38 1.33 13.54
C GLY A 598 11.89 2.57 14.25
N PHE A 599 12.54 2.94 15.35
CA PHE A 599 12.47 4.31 15.87
C PHE A 599 13.43 5.18 15.07
N LEU A 600 13.04 6.43 14.79
CA LEU A 600 13.90 7.40 14.16
C LEU A 600 15.11 7.66 15.06
N ASP A 601 16.30 7.44 14.49
CA ASP A 601 17.52 7.98 15.07
C ASP A 601 17.58 9.47 14.71
N TYR A 602 17.95 9.75 13.47
CA TYR A 602 17.85 11.08 12.89
C TYR A 602 16.50 11.27 12.23
N TYR A 603 15.97 12.49 12.27
CA TYR A 603 14.73 12.81 11.60
C TYR A 603 14.90 12.83 10.09
N ASP A 604 14.29 11.85 9.44
CA ASP A 604 14.06 11.82 8.00
C ASP A 604 12.58 11.49 7.78
N PRO A 605 11.76 12.40 7.23
CA PRO A 605 10.35 12.12 6.97
C PRO A 605 10.16 10.96 6.00
N ASN A 606 11.15 10.66 5.16
CA ASN A 606 11.15 9.55 4.22
C ASN A 606 11.80 8.28 4.78
N TYR A 607 12.16 8.26 6.07
CA TYR A 607 12.78 7.11 6.70
C TYR A 607 11.97 5.84 6.46
N MET A 608 12.68 4.79 6.05
CA MET A 608 12.13 3.45 5.90
C MET A 608 12.91 2.51 6.80
N SER A 609 12.18 1.82 7.67
CA SER A 609 12.77 0.76 8.50
C SER A 609 12.94 -0.56 7.73
N GLN A 610 12.20 -0.76 6.64
CA GLN A 610 12.36 -1.89 5.73
C GLN A 610 13.11 -1.46 4.46
N ALA A 611 14.33 -1.99 4.27
CA ALA A 611 15.16 -1.67 3.11
C ALA A 611 14.57 -2.13 1.76
N SER A 612 13.70 -3.15 1.76
CA SER A 612 13.10 -3.72 0.54
C SER A 612 11.85 -2.99 0.03
N ASP A 613 11.34 -1.97 0.72
CA ASP A 613 10.21 -1.15 0.22
C ASP A 613 10.73 -0.09 -0.76
N ALA A 614 10.95 -0.52 -2.01
CA ALA A 614 11.39 0.36 -3.10
C ALA A 614 10.47 1.58 -3.29
N ARG A 615 9.18 1.44 -2.98
CA ARG A 615 8.15 2.45 -3.26
C ARG A 615 8.01 3.48 -2.15
N ARG A 616 8.73 3.31 -1.04
CA ARG A 616 8.61 4.13 0.18
C ARG A 616 7.19 4.25 0.69
N ARG A 617 6.35 3.24 0.43
CA ARG A 617 4.94 3.22 0.82
C ARG A 617 4.81 3.30 2.35
N ASN A 618 5.68 2.57 3.05
CA ASN A 618 5.71 2.49 4.51
C ASN A 618 6.68 3.50 5.15
N SER A 619 7.07 4.57 4.45
CA SER A 619 7.91 5.60 5.05
C SER A 619 7.22 6.29 6.22
N PHE A 620 8.03 6.83 7.15
CA PHE A 620 7.54 7.43 8.40
C PHE A 620 6.40 8.45 8.17
N LYS A 621 6.57 9.39 7.23
CA LYS A 621 5.57 10.41 6.90
C LYS A 621 4.27 9.86 6.27
N ASN A 622 4.34 8.71 5.61
CA ASN A 622 3.20 8.13 4.88
C ASN A 622 2.29 7.30 5.78
N GLN A 623 2.70 6.97 7.00
CA GLN A 623 1.92 6.10 7.90
C GLN A 623 0.47 6.58 8.15
N PRO A 624 0.18 7.90 8.34
CA PRO A 624 -1.20 8.36 8.53
C PRO A 624 -2.10 8.08 7.32
N GLU A 625 -1.66 8.47 6.12
CA GLU A 625 -2.38 8.21 4.88
C GLU A 625 -2.53 6.71 4.60
N LEU A 626 -1.51 5.92 4.93
CA LEU A 626 -1.57 4.46 4.78
C LEU A 626 -2.57 3.81 5.75
N CYS A 627 -2.67 4.31 6.99
CA CYS A 627 -3.69 3.86 7.95
C CYS A 627 -5.10 4.23 7.48
N LYS A 628 -5.29 5.44 6.94
CA LYS A 628 -6.55 5.86 6.32
C LYS A 628 -6.93 4.98 5.13
N TRP A 629 -5.96 4.68 4.27
CA TRP A 629 -6.15 3.74 3.16
C TRP A 629 -6.52 2.34 3.66
N ASN A 630 -5.88 1.84 4.71
CA ASN A 630 -6.22 0.54 5.30
C ASN A 630 -7.66 0.50 5.87
N LEU A 631 -8.13 1.58 6.48
CA LEU A 631 -9.53 1.70 6.93
C LEU A 631 -10.51 1.70 5.75
N LEU A 632 -10.18 2.36 4.65
CA LEU A 632 -10.98 2.30 3.43
C LEU A 632 -11.02 0.88 2.86
N THR A 633 -9.90 0.16 2.86
CA THR A 633 -9.85 -1.24 2.44
C THR A 633 -10.70 -2.14 3.34
N LEU A 634 -10.72 -1.91 4.65
CA LEU A 634 -11.64 -2.58 5.57
C LEU A 634 -13.11 -2.25 5.23
N ALA A 635 -13.43 -0.98 4.96
CA ALA A 635 -14.76 -0.55 4.56
C ALA A 635 -15.24 -1.26 3.28
N GLU A 636 -14.34 -1.49 2.32
CA GLU A 636 -14.64 -2.30 1.13
C GLU A 636 -14.87 -3.78 1.47
N ALA A 637 -14.13 -4.35 2.42
CA ALA A 637 -14.29 -5.74 2.83
C ALA A 637 -15.62 -6.03 3.54
N ILE A 638 -16.18 -5.03 4.24
CA ILE A 638 -17.46 -5.16 4.97
C ILE A 638 -18.66 -4.56 4.22
N GLN A 639 -18.49 -4.19 2.94
CA GLN A 639 -19.48 -3.40 2.19
C GLN A 639 -20.85 -4.06 2.03
N ASP A 640 -20.91 -5.40 2.11
CA ASP A 640 -22.14 -6.19 1.99
C ASP A 640 -23.10 -5.99 3.18
N VAL A 641 -22.58 -5.51 4.31
CA VAL A 641 -23.37 -5.24 5.54
C VAL A 641 -23.32 -3.79 5.99
N LEU A 642 -22.33 -3.01 5.55
CA LEU A 642 -22.21 -1.58 5.77
C LEU A 642 -21.91 -0.88 4.43
N PRO A 643 -22.88 -0.17 3.82
CA PRO A 643 -22.68 0.42 2.50
C PRO A 643 -21.44 1.32 2.41
N LEU A 644 -20.58 1.06 1.42
CA LEU A 644 -19.27 1.72 1.26
C LEU A 644 -19.36 3.26 1.24
N TYR A 645 -20.44 3.83 0.69
CA TYR A 645 -20.58 5.29 0.65
C TYR A 645 -20.72 5.89 2.06
N LYS A 646 -21.36 5.20 3.01
CA LYS A 646 -21.53 5.69 4.39
C LYS A 646 -20.21 5.63 5.16
N SER A 647 -19.54 4.48 5.13
CA SER A 647 -18.25 4.29 5.80
C SER A 647 -17.16 5.18 5.19
N ARG A 648 -17.14 5.36 3.87
CA ARG A 648 -16.22 6.30 3.20
C ARG A 648 -16.45 7.75 3.63
N THR A 649 -17.69 8.24 3.59
CA THR A 649 -17.98 9.62 4.02
C THR A 649 -17.58 9.83 5.48
N LEU A 650 -17.90 8.89 6.36
CA LEU A 650 -17.50 8.95 7.76
C LEU A 650 -15.97 9.01 7.93
N LEU A 651 -15.24 8.18 7.18
CA LEU A 651 -13.78 8.15 7.21
C LEU A 651 -13.17 9.49 6.75
N GLU A 652 -13.69 10.05 5.65
CA GLU A 652 -13.25 11.33 5.09
C GLU A 652 -13.52 12.50 6.04
N ASP A 653 -14.65 12.48 6.77
CA ASP A 653 -15.04 13.53 7.71
C ASP A 653 -14.24 13.50 9.04
N LEU A 654 -13.85 12.30 9.51
CA LEU A 654 -13.34 12.11 10.87
C LEU A 654 -11.84 11.83 10.98
N PHE A 655 -11.23 11.12 10.03
CA PHE A 655 -9.87 10.63 10.23
C PHE A 655 -8.85 11.76 10.36
N ASP A 656 -8.84 12.69 9.39
CA ASP A 656 -7.83 13.76 9.34
C ASP A 656 -8.01 14.73 10.50
N SER A 657 -9.27 15.04 10.85
CA SER A 657 -9.59 15.92 11.97
C SER A 657 -9.18 15.33 13.31
N GLU A 658 -9.45 14.03 13.55
CA GLU A 658 -9.05 13.36 14.78
C GLU A 658 -7.53 13.13 14.86
N PHE A 659 -6.90 12.76 13.74
CA PHE A 659 -5.44 12.64 13.65
C PHE A 659 -4.77 13.97 14.02
N GLN A 660 -5.16 15.08 13.37
CA GLN A 660 -4.59 16.40 13.63
C GLN A 660 -4.83 16.85 15.07
N ARG A 661 -6.05 16.64 15.60
CA ARG A 661 -6.37 16.97 17.00
C ARG A 661 -5.46 16.22 17.98
N CYS A 662 -5.29 14.91 17.80
CA CYS A 662 -4.46 14.08 18.68
C CYS A 662 -2.97 14.43 18.54
N TYR A 663 -2.50 14.58 17.29
CA TYR A 663 -1.13 14.95 16.97
C TYR A 663 -0.75 16.29 17.58
N MET A 664 -1.54 17.34 17.35
CA MET A 664 -1.29 18.67 17.89
C MET A 664 -1.32 18.69 19.42
N ALA A 665 -2.28 17.99 20.04
CA ALA A 665 -2.32 17.88 21.51
C ALA A 665 -1.03 17.27 22.08
N LYS A 666 -0.54 16.17 21.48
CA LYS A 666 0.71 15.53 21.91
C LYS A 666 1.93 16.39 21.62
N MET A 667 2.00 17.03 20.46
CA MET A 667 3.11 17.91 20.10
C MET A 667 3.22 19.12 21.02
N ARG A 668 2.09 19.71 21.45
CA ARG A 668 2.08 20.77 22.47
C ARG A 668 2.63 20.29 23.81
N LEU A 669 2.28 19.09 24.26
CA LEU A 669 2.88 18.50 25.48
C LEU A 669 4.39 18.28 25.33
N LYS A 670 4.85 17.82 24.16
CA LYS A 670 6.27 17.63 23.85
C LYS A 670 7.05 18.93 23.78
N LEU A 671 6.41 20.03 23.35
CA LEU A 671 6.96 21.38 23.34
C LEU A 671 6.66 22.19 24.60
N GLY A 672 5.95 21.61 25.58
CA GLY A 672 5.65 22.32 26.81
C GLY A 672 4.72 23.55 26.66
N LEU A 673 3.85 23.56 25.64
CA LEU A 673 2.83 24.60 25.43
C LEU A 673 1.54 24.17 26.15
N LEU A 674 1.29 24.69 27.35
CA LEU A 674 0.31 24.14 28.31
C LEU A 674 -0.88 25.06 28.63
N LYS A 675 -0.68 26.37 28.55
CA LYS A 675 -1.61 27.41 29.01
C LYS A 675 -2.48 27.94 27.88
N LYS A 676 -1.93 28.08 26.67
CA LYS A 676 -2.65 28.59 25.50
C LYS A 676 -2.47 27.67 24.30
N GLU A 677 -3.55 27.47 23.56
CA GLU A 677 -3.49 26.88 22.22
C GLU A 677 -3.59 28.02 21.20
N LEU A 678 -2.53 28.21 20.41
CA LEU A 678 -2.47 29.28 19.41
C LEU A 678 -2.37 28.69 18.00
N PRO A 679 -2.97 29.33 16.98
CA PRO A 679 -2.81 28.90 15.59
C PRO A 679 -1.35 28.91 15.11
N THR A 680 -0.49 29.70 15.77
CA THR A 680 0.95 29.74 15.49
C THR A 680 1.69 28.48 15.94
N ASP A 681 1.11 27.65 16.81
CA ASP A 681 1.72 26.39 17.28
C ASP A 681 2.01 25.43 16.11
N GLU A 682 1.09 25.32 15.15
CA GLU A 682 1.26 24.46 13.97
C GLU A 682 2.44 24.90 13.10
N LYS A 683 2.59 26.23 12.93
CA LYS A 683 3.71 26.80 12.18
C LYS A 683 5.04 26.55 12.89
N LEU A 684 5.06 26.68 14.21
CA LEU A 684 6.24 26.42 15.03
C LEU A 684 6.66 24.95 14.97
N ILE A 685 5.70 24.02 15.05
CA ILE A 685 5.93 22.58 14.91
C ILE A 685 6.45 22.24 13.51
N THR A 686 5.84 22.83 12.47
CA THR A 686 6.30 22.64 11.08
C THR A 686 7.73 23.13 10.91
N ALA A 687 8.05 24.32 11.43
CA ALA A 687 9.39 24.88 11.39
C ALA A 687 10.41 24.04 12.18
N LEU A 688 10.01 23.38 13.28
CA LEU A 688 10.87 22.45 14.00
C LEU A 688 11.26 21.28 13.11
N PHE A 689 10.29 20.62 12.49
CA PHE A 689 10.57 19.48 11.62
C PHE A 689 11.35 19.87 10.36
N ASP A 690 11.09 21.04 9.78
CA ASP A 690 11.89 21.59 8.68
C ASP A 690 13.35 21.80 9.10
N THR A 691 13.59 22.31 10.31
CA THR A 691 14.94 22.46 10.87
C THR A 691 15.59 21.09 11.08
N MET A 692 14.89 20.16 11.73
CA MET A 692 15.41 18.81 11.97
C MET A 692 15.73 18.06 10.67
N GLU A 693 14.92 18.21 9.62
CA GLU A 693 15.18 17.59 8.31
C GLU A 693 16.41 18.20 7.64
N LYS A 694 16.55 19.53 7.69
CA LYS A 694 17.69 20.24 7.07
C LYS A 694 19.01 19.91 7.75
N THR A 695 19.02 19.82 9.08
CA THR A 695 20.24 19.56 9.86
C THR A 695 20.53 18.06 10.01
N GLY A 696 19.51 17.21 9.87
CA GLY A 696 19.57 15.78 10.19
C GLY A 696 19.66 15.56 11.70
N ALA A 697 18.84 16.23 12.49
CA ALA A 697 18.90 16.17 13.95
C ALA A 697 18.38 14.83 14.52
N ASP A 698 18.97 14.36 15.62
CA ASP A 698 18.43 13.23 16.38
C ASP A 698 17.02 13.54 16.89
N PHE A 699 16.06 12.68 16.57
CA PHE A 699 14.65 12.94 16.87
C PHE A 699 14.39 12.99 18.37
N THR A 700 14.85 11.99 19.10
CA THR A 700 14.52 11.82 20.52
C THR A 700 15.27 12.82 21.39
N ASN A 701 16.58 12.98 21.14
CA ASN A 701 17.45 13.87 21.89
C ASN A 701 17.12 15.34 21.65
N THR A 702 16.65 15.72 20.45
CA THR A 702 16.13 17.07 20.20
C THR A 702 14.99 17.38 21.17
N PHE A 703 13.90 16.60 21.16
CA PHE A 703 12.77 16.84 22.06
C PHE A 703 13.16 16.79 23.54
N ARG A 704 14.10 15.91 23.91
CA ARG A 704 14.59 15.85 25.31
C ARG A 704 15.34 17.12 25.69
N CYS A 705 16.17 17.66 24.80
CA CYS A 705 16.95 18.87 25.02
C CYS A 705 16.08 20.13 25.15
N LEU A 706 14.96 20.20 24.43
CA LEU A 706 14.08 21.37 24.45
C LEU A 706 13.55 21.73 25.85
N SER A 707 13.57 20.80 26.82
CA SER A 707 13.18 21.11 28.21
C SER A 707 14.16 22.05 28.92
N ASP A 708 15.39 22.17 28.42
CA ASP A 708 16.42 23.05 28.98
C ASP A 708 16.24 24.51 28.53
N ILE A 709 15.46 24.77 27.48
CA ILE A 709 15.13 26.12 27.01
C ILE A 709 14.07 26.73 27.92
N THR A 710 14.36 27.89 28.51
CA THR A 710 13.47 28.56 29.45
C THR A 710 12.84 29.83 28.85
N PRO A 711 11.64 30.24 29.32
CA PRO A 711 11.08 31.56 29.03
C PRO A 711 11.99 32.70 29.52
N THR A 712 11.80 33.90 28.97
CA THR A 712 12.51 35.11 29.36
C THR A 712 12.25 35.45 30.83
N GLY A 713 13.31 35.78 31.57
CA GLY A 713 13.24 36.08 33.01
C GLY A 713 13.33 34.86 33.94
N CYS A 714 13.44 33.65 33.40
CA CYS A 714 13.72 32.44 34.16
C CYS A 714 15.24 32.19 34.26
N SER A 715 15.71 31.70 35.41
CA SER A 715 17.09 31.26 35.57
C SER A 715 17.30 29.93 34.83
N SER A 716 18.22 29.90 33.87
CA SER A 716 18.65 28.67 33.19
C SER A 716 20.03 28.23 33.68
N SER A 717 20.25 26.91 33.76
CA SER A 717 21.57 26.34 34.05
C SER A 717 22.48 26.27 32.81
N LYS A 718 21.94 26.48 31.61
CA LYS A 718 22.65 26.42 30.32
C LYS A 718 22.33 27.67 29.50
N SER A 719 23.33 28.22 28.81
CA SER A 719 23.09 29.33 27.86
C SER A 719 22.35 28.83 26.62
N ASP A 720 21.73 29.74 25.86
CA ASP A 720 21.12 29.39 24.57
C ASP A 720 22.20 28.87 23.61
N GLU A 721 23.42 29.43 23.66
CA GLU A 721 24.58 28.96 22.92
C GLU A 721 24.92 27.51 23.27
N ASP A 722 24.99 27.13 24.56
CA ASP A 722 25.28 25.75 24.98
C ASP A 722 24.23 24.76 24.45
N ILE A 723 22.96 25.18 24.39
CA ILE A 723 21.86 24.37 23.88
C ILE A 723 21.99 24.19 22.36
N VAL A 724 22.31 25.27 21.62
CA VAL A 724 22.57 25.21 20.18
C VAL A 724 23.77 24.30 19.89
N GLU A 725 24.86 24.43 20.65
CA GLU A 725 26.03 23.55 20.54
C GLU A 725 25.67 22.08 20.74
N TYR A 726 24.86 21.78 21.77
CA TYR A 726 24.36 20.43 21.99
C TYR A 726 23.52 19.95 20.80
N LEU A 727 22.54 20.72 20.32
CA LEU A 727 21.70 20.31 19.19
C LEU A 727 22.50 20.08 17.90
N VAL A 728 23.50 20.92 17.62
CA VAL A 728 24.42 20.72 16.48
C VAL A 728 25.23 19.44 16.66
N SER A 729 25.70 19.12 17.88
CA SER A 729 26.37 17.84 18.16
C SER A 729 25.48 16.61 17.95
N GLN A 730 24.15 16.78 18.02
CA GLN A 730 23.15 15.75 17.76
C GLN A 730 22.72 15.67 16.29
N CYS A 731 23.29 16.48 15.41
CA CYS A 731 23.00 16.45 13.98
C CYS A 731 23.92 15.46 13.25
N VAL A 732 23.40 14.83 12.18
CA VAL A 732 24.19 13.95 11.32
C VAL A 732 25.44 14.68 10.80
N PRO A 733 26.65 14.12 10.96
CA PRO A 733 27.86 14.65 10.32
C PRO A 733 27.73 14.66 8.80
N LEU A 734 28.39 15.59 8.09
CA LEU A 734 28.29 15.74 6.63
C LEU A 734 28.52 14.42 5.89
N GLN A 735 29.55 13.66 6.27
CA GLN A 735 29.85 12.36 5.67
C GLN A 735 28.72 11.35 5.88
N GLY A 736 28.10 11.37 7.06
CA GLY A 736 26.94 10.56 7.37
C GLY A 736 25.71 10.95 6.56
N LEU A 737 25.53 12.25 6.31
CA LEU A 737 24.43 12.78 5.51
C LEU A 737 24.62 12.38 4.04
N ILE A 738 25.83 12.55 3.50
CA ILE A 738 26.20 12.08 2.16
C ILE A 738 25.97 10.57 2.06
N LYS A 739 26.39 9.78 3.05
CA LYS A 739 26.15 8.33 3.06
C LYS A 739 24.66 8.01 3.09
N ALA A 740 23.86 8.65 3.93
CA ALA A 740 22.41 8.45 3.97
C ALA A 740 21.75 8.77 2.61
N TYR A 741 22.10 9.92 2.02
CA TYR A 741 21.64 10.27 0.68
C TYR A 741 22.27 9.41 -0.41
N SER A 742 23.37 8.69 -0.18
CA SER A 742 23.94 7.74 -1.16
C SER A 742 23.40 6.32 -0.99
N THR A 743 22.89 5.98 0.19
CA THR A 743 22.39 4.64 0.54
C THR A 743 20.90 4.55 0.24
N ILE A 744 20.48 4.02 -0.91
CA ILE A 744 19.18 3.33 -1.12
C ILE A 744 19.17 2.67 -2.50
N LEU A 745 18.62 1.45 -2.52
CA LEU A 745 18.27 0.54 -3.61
C LEU A 745 19.20 0.57 -4.81
N GLU A 746 20.11 -0.40 -4.84
CA GLU A 746 20.50 -0.93 -6.14
C GLU A 746 19.23 -1.28 -6.92
N TRP A 747 19.14 -0.80 -8.16
CA TRP A 747 18.08 -1.20 -9.10
C TRP A 747 17.89 -2.72 -9.13
N SER A 748 18.91 -3.51 -8.78
CA SER A 748 18.86 -4.96 -8.56
C SER A 748 17.76 -5.41 -7.60
N GLN A 749 17.53 -4.72 -6.47
CA GLN A 749 16.49 -5.08 -5.49
C GLN A 749 15.08 -4.69 -5.95
N MET A 750 14.91 -3.54 -6.59
CA MET A 750 13.63 -3.17 -7.21
C MET A 750 13.29 -4.11 -8.35
N ILE A 751 14.27 -4.48 -9.18
CA ILE A 751 14.12 -5.48 -10.24
C ILE A 751 13.81 -6.86 -9.62
N ALA A 752 14.44 -7.25 -8.51
CA ALA A 752 14.14 -8.49 -7.81
C ALA A 752 12.71 -8.51 -7.26
N MET A 753 12.25 -7.43 -6.61
CA MET A 753 10.87 -7.29 -6.16
C MET A 753 9.89 -7.33 -7.34
N CYS A 754 10.18 -6.58 -8.42
CA CYS A 754 9.39 -6.62 -9.65
C CYS A 754 9.36 -8.02 -10.27
N ARG A 755 10.47 -8.78 -10.19
CA ARG A 755 10.54 -10.19 -10.63
C ARG A 755 9.70 -11.10 -9.74
N GLU A 756 9.70 -10.93 -8.42
CA GLU A 756 8.87 -11.73 -7.51
C GLU A 756 7.38 -11.39 -7.66
N VAL A 757 7.04 -10.11 -7.79
CA VAL A 757 5.68 -9.67 -8.15
C VAL A 757 5.29 -10.18 -9.53
N TRP A 758 6.21 -10.24 -10.50
CA TRP A 758 5.97 -10.81 -11.82
C TRP A 758 5.72 -12.32 -11.75
N LYS A 759 6.54 -13.07 -11.00
CA LYS A 759 6.33 -14.51 -10.76
C LYS A 759 4.98 -14.79 -10.11
N SER A 760 4.55 -13.91 -9.21
CA SER A 760 3.33 -14.09 -8.42
C SER A 760 2.07 -13.59 -9.13
N ASN A 761 2.13 -12.44 -9.82
CA ASN A 761 0.99 -11.73 -10.42
C ASN A 761 1.39 -10.84 -11.62
N PRO A 762 1.37 -11.36 -12.87
CA PRO A 762 1.75 -10.61 -14.08
C PRO A 762 0.90 -9.37 -14.36
N ASN A 763 -0.34 -9.32 -13.89
CA ASN A 763 -1.30 -8.22 -14.14
C ASN A 763 -0.94 -6.92 -13.39
N VAL A 764 -0.09 -7.01 -12.36
CA VAL A 764 0.31 -5.88 -11.51
C VAL A 764 1.28 -4.92 -12.22
N ILE A 765 1.98 -5.39 -13.28
CA ILE A 765 3.06 -4.67 -13.96
C ILE A 765 2.64 -3.29 -14.50
N SER A 766 1.45 -3.20 -15.09
CA SER A 766 0.94 -1.92 -15.65
C SER A 766 0.73 -0.82 -14.61
N HIS A 767 0.59 -1.19 -13.32
CA HIS A 767 0.50 -0.24 -12.22
C HIS A 767 1.89 0.19 -11.72
N ILE A 768 2.87 -0.71 -11.76
CA ILE A 768 4.28 -0.42 -11.40
C ILE A 768 4.89 0.61 -12.36
N GLU A 769 4.57 0.51 -13.66
CA GLU A 769 5.05 1.43 -14.69
C GLU A 769 4.65 2.89 -14.44
N LYS A 770 3.44 3.14 -13.90
CA LYS A 770 2.97 4.50 -13.57
C LYS A 770 3.66 5.11 -12.34
N GLU A 771 4.12 4.27 -11.43
CA GLU A 771 4.83 4.70 -10.21
C GLU A 771 6.33 4.95 -10.48
N ALA A 772 6.89 4.32 -11.52
CA ALA A 772 8.29 4.47 -11.90
C ALA A 772 8.69 5.92 -12.22
N ASP A 773 7.83 6.69 -12.90
CA ASP A 773 8.10 8.09 -13.25
C ASP A 773 8.27 8.98 -12.01
N LYS A 774 7.52 8.71 -10.94
CA LYS A 774 7.63 9.44 -9.67
C LYS A 774 8.95 9.15 -8.97
N HIS A 775 9.36 7.88 -8.97
CA HIS A 775 10.65 7.46 -8.39
C HIS A 775 11.85 8.06 -9.13
N LEU A 776 11.80 8.12 -10.48
CA LEU A 776 12.86 8.78 -11.26
C LEU A 776 13.03 10.26 -10.88
N LEU A 777 11.94 10.97 -10.60
CA LEU A 777 12.01 12.38 -10.20
C LEU A 777 12.61 12.55 -8.80
N GLU A 778 12.25 11.67 -7.86
CA GLU A 778 12.81 11.65 -6.51
C GLU A 778 14.32 11.32 -6.54
N ASP A 779 14.74 10.37 -7.36
CA ASP A 779 16.15 10.03 -7.58
C ASP A 779 16.92 11.22 -8.15
N LYS A 780 16.34 11.96 -9.11
CA LYS A 780 16.99 13.17 -9.66
C LYS A 780 17.25 14.22 -8.57
N ARG A 781 16.24 14.55 -7.77
CA ARG A 781 16.37 15.52 -6.65
C ARG A 781 17.41 15.10 -5.64
N ARG A 782 17.49 13.79 -5.38
CA ARG A 782 18.47 13.19 -4.50
C ARG A 782 19.90 13.35 -5.04
N TRP A 783 20.11 13.06 -6.33
CA TRP A 783 21.41 13.27 -6.98
C TRP A 783 21.87 14.72 -6.88
N GLU A 784 20.99 15.67 -7.19
CA GLU A 784 21.26 17.11 -7.04
C GLU A 784 21.66 17.47 -5.60
N LYS A 785 21.00 16.87 -4.60
CA LYS A 785 21.34 17.07 -3.18
C LYS A 785 22.71 16.48 -2.81
N ILE A 786 23.05 15.28 -3.30
CA ILE A 786 24.36 14.66 -3.07
C ILE A 786 25.47 15.55 -3.64
N GLU A 787 25.29 16.07 -4.86
CA GLU A 787 26.28 16.97 -5.48
C GLU A 787 26.48 18.24 -4.66
N GLN A 788 25.40 18.85 -4.18
CA GLN A 788 25.49 20.01 -3.27
C GLN A 788 26.24 19.68 -1.98
N LEU A 789 25.96 18.53 -1.37
CA LEU A 789 26.60 18.11 -0.12
C LEU A 789 28.09 17.80 -0.30
N LYS A 790 28.49 17.23 -1.45
CA LYS A 790 29.90 16.93 -1.76
C LYS A 790 30.79 18.17 -1.88
N VAL A 791 30.21 19.32 -2.22
CA VAL A 791 30.93 20.61 -2.31
C VAL A 791 31.01 21.33 -0.96
N SER A 792 30.25 20.88 0.04
CA SER A 792 30.22 21.47 1.38
C SER A 792 31.35 20.97 2.27
N THR A 793 31.71 21.72 3.32
CA THR A 793 32.65 21.30 4.37
C THR A 793 31.90 20.98 5.67
N GLN A 794 32.47 20.15 6.54
CA GLN A 794 31.87 19.82 7.84
C GLN A 794 31.59 21.10 8.66
N ASN A 795 32.58 21.98 8.79
CA ASN A 795 32.42 23.26 9.49
C ASN A 795 31.38 24.16 8.81
N GLY A 796 31.31 24.16 7.48
CA GLY A 796 30.28 24.90 6.73
C GLY A 796 28.86 24.40 7.04
N LYS A 797 28.67 23.07 7.14
CA LYS A 797 27.41 22.46 7.55
C LYS A 797 27.06 22.86 8.99
N GLU A 798 27.97 22.67 9.94
CA GLU A 798 27.74 22.99 11.35
C GLU A 798 27.38 24.46 11.57
N ASN A 799 28.06 25.39 10.88
CA ASN A 799 27.71 26.81 10.93
C ASN A 799 26.29 27.09 10.40
N ASN A 800 25.88 26.42 9.32
CA ASN A 800 24.51 26.53 8.82
C ASN A 800 23.50 25.92 9.81
N ASP A 801 23.81 24.79 10.43
CA ASP A 801 22.96 24.15 11.42
C ASP A 801 22.77 25.05 12.66
N ARG A 802 23.83 25.74 13.12
CA ARG A 802 23.73 26.76 14.17
C ARG A 802 22.73 27.84 13.82
N VAL A 803 22.83 28.41 12.63
CA VAL A 803 21.93 29.48 12.18
C VAL A 803 20.47 29.00 12.20
N LEU A 804 20.20 27.80 11.67
CA LEU A 804 18.85 27.24 11.65
C LEU A 804 18.30 27.00 13.06
N TRP A 805 19.12 26.43 13.96
CA TRP A 805 18.71 26.18 15.35
C TRP A 805 18.50 27.46 16.14
N THR A 806 19.40 28.44 16.04
CA THR A 806 19.24 29.75 16.69
C THR A 806 17.94 30.43 16.25
N GLN A 807 17.65 30.43 14.93
CA GLN A 807 16.40 31.01 14.42
C GLN A 807 15.16 30.33 15.00
N TRP A 808 15.14 28.99 15.04
CA TRP A 808 14.01 28.26 15.57
C TRP A 808 13.85 28.41 17.09
N ILE A 809 14.96 28.39 17.84
CA ILE A 809 14.94 28.58 19.31
C ILE A 809 14.40 29.96 19.66
N THR A 810 14.80 31.01 18.96
CA THR A 810 14.26 32.36 19.17
C THR A 810 12.74 32.38 19.00
N ALA A 811 12.23 31.82 17.90
CA ALA A 811 10.78 31.73 17.67
C ALA A 811 10.05 30.86 18.71
N TYR A 812 10.70 29.81 19.21
CA TYR A 812 10.15 28.98 20.29
C TYR A 812 10.09 29.73 21.61
N LYS A 813 11.13 30.50 21.98
CA LYS A 813 11.14 31.34 23.19
C LYS A 813 10.09 32.44 23.14
N ASP A 814 9.94 33.13 22.00
CA ASP A 814 8.87 34.11 21.80
C ASP A 814 7.48 33.50 22.02
N ARG A 815 7.31 32.22 21.68
CA ARG A 815 6.08 31.47 21.93
C ARG A 815 5.94 31.04 23.40
N LEU A 816 7.03 30.66 24.06
CA LEU A 816 7.04 30.31 25.49
C LEU A 816 6.71 31.52 26.38
N ASP A 817 7.17 32.71 26.02
CA ASP A 817 6.89 33.93 26.79
C ASP A 817 5.38 34.22 26.85
N GLN A 818 4.64 33.91 25.79
CA GLN A 818 3.18 34.04 25.75
C GLN A 818 2.43 33.07 26.69
N GLU A 819 3.08 31.98 27.14
CA GLU A 819 2.52 31.09 28.18
C GLU A 819 2.58 31.72 29.57
N CYS A 820 3.45 32.72 29.75
CA CYS A 820 3.73 33.35 31.04
C CYS A 820 2.89 34.59 31.31
N ASP A 821 2.08 35.05 30.34
CA ASP A 821 1.21 36.23 30.52
C ASP A 821 0.39 36.11 31.80
N HIS A 822 0.59 37.05 32.73
CA HIS A 822 -0.10 37.12 34.03
C HIS A 822 0.15 35.95 34.99
N HIS A 823 1.18 35.12 34.76
CA HIS A 823 1.55 34.00 35.63
C HIS A 823 2.99 34.16 36.16
N ASP A 824 3.29 33.45 37.24
CA ASP A 824 4.67 33.32 37.73
C ASP A 824 5.49 32.49 36.73
N VAL A 825 6.48 33.12 36.10
CA VAL A 825 7.34 32.53 35.07
C VAL A 825 8.05 31.27 35.57
N GLN A 826 8.49 31.25 36.84
CA GLN A 826 9.23 30.13 37.42
C GLN A 826 8.33 28.92 37.63
N GLU A 827 7.11 29.12 38.13
CA GLU A 827 6.15 28.02 38.31
C GLU A 827 5.63 27.48 36.96
N VAL A 828 5.37 28.35 35.98
CA VAL A 828 5.04 27.94 34.61
C VAL A 828 6.17 27.11 34.01
N ASN A 829 7.42 27.57 34.15
CA ASN A 829 8.60 26.85 33.67
C ASN A 829 8.76 25.50 34.37
N LYS A 830 8.60 25.43 35.70
CA LYS A 830 8.70 24.17 36.46
C LYS A 830 7.64 23.15 36.04
N GLU A 831 6.39 23.59 35.88
CA GLU A 831 5.31 22.74 35.35
C GLU A 831 5.63 22.23 33.94
N ARG A 832 6.04 23.13 33.06
CA ARG A 832 6.40 22.80 31.67
C ARG A 832 7.53 21.77 31.60
N VAL A 833 8.64 21.95 32.32
CA VAL A 833 9.74 20.95 32.33
C VAL A 833 9.25 19.58 32.80
N ARG A 834 8.45 19.55 33.87
CA ARG A 834 7.87 18.29 34.38
C ARG A 834 7.02 17.59 33.32
N VAL A 835 6.15 18.33 32.63
CA VAL A 835 5.30 17.78 31.56
C VAL A 835 6.15 17.30 30.38
N MET A 836 7.09 18.11 29.90
CA MET A 836 7.99 17.73 28.80
C MET A 836 8.78 16.46 29.14
N LYS A 837 9.35 16.37 30.35
CA LYS A 837 10.11 15.18 30.76
C LYS A 837 9.27 13.90 30.82
N SER A 838 7.96 14.01 31.06
CA SER A 838 7.01 12.88 31.04
C SER A 838 6.46 12.53 29.65
N ASN A 839 6.71 13.36 28.63
CA ASN A 839 6.22 13.16 27.26
C ASN A 839 7.34 12.98 26.22
N ASN A 840 8.57 13.39 26.55
CA ASN A 840 9.75 13.23 25.71
C ASN A 840 10.63 12.13 26.30
N PRO A 841 10.64 10.91 25.73
CA PRO A 841 11.44 9.83 26.27
C PRO A 841 12.92 10.20 26.24
N ARG A 842 13.66 9.78 27.28
CA ARG A 842 15.11 9.81 27.31
C ARG A 842 15.71 8.63 26.52
N PHE A 843 14.98 7.52 26.45
CA PHE A 843 15.43 6.28 25.83
C PHE A 843 14.33 5.68 24.94
N VAL A 844 14.70 5.26 23.74
CA VAL A 844 13.86 4.52 22.78
C VAL A 844 14.62 3.30 22.27
N LEU A 845 13.92 2.27 21.79
CA LEU A 845 14.53 1.05 21.28
C LEU A 845 15.14 1.27 19.88
N ARG A 846 16.27 1.97 19.83
CA ARG A 846 17.02 2.20 18.59
C ARG A 846 17.46 0.88 17.98
N ASN A 847 17.55 0.83 16.65
CA ASN A 847 17.85 -0.41 15.94
C ASN A 847 19.21 -1.02 16.32
N TYR A 848 20.22 -0.18 16.54
CA TYR A 848 21.55 -0.66 16.95
C TYR A 848 21.55 -1.25 18.37
N ILE A 849 20.72 -0.73 19.28
CA ILE A 849 20.56 -1.24 20.64
C ILE A 849 19.97 -2.64 20.60
N ALA A 850 18.89 -2.81 19.82
CA ALA A 850 18.30 -4.13 19.59
C ALA A 850 19.29 -5.09 18.93
N HIS A 851 20.09 -4.62 17.97
CA HIS A 851 21.08 -5.46 17.27
C HIS A 851 22.16 -5.98 18.22
N LYS A 852 22.75 -5.14 19.07
CA LYS A 852 23.73 -5.57 20.08
C LYS A 852 23.15 -6.64 21.01
N ALA A 853 21.90 -6.46 21.45
CA ALA A 853 21.21 -7.44 22.30
C ALA A 853 21.03 -8.79 21.60
N ILE A 854 20.77 -8.77 20.29
CA ILE A 854 20.64 -9.96 19.46
C ILE A 854 21.98 -10.66 19.30
N GLU A 855 23.06 -9.93 19.00
CA GLU A 855 24.41 -10.51 18.87
C GLU A 855 24.86 -11.19 20.18
N ALA A 856 24.64 -10.55 21.32
CA ALA A 856 24.93 -11.16 22.63
C ALA A 856 24.08 -12.44 22.84
N ALA A 857 22.78 -12.39 22.54
CA ALA A 857 21.88 -13.52 22.72
C ALA A 857 22.15 -14.68 21.74
N GLU A 858 22.56 -14.41 20.50
CA GLU A 858 23.00 -15.43 19.54
C GLU A 858 24.21 -16.21 20.07
N ASN A 859 25.07 -15.56 20.86
CA ASN A 859 26.20 -16.17 21.57
C ASN A 859 25.84 -16.78 22.95
N GLY A 860 24.55 -16.78 23.32
CA GLY A 860 24.05 -17.37 24.57
C GLY A 860 24.02 -16.43 25.78
N ASP A 861 24.38 -15.16 25.62
CA ASP A 861 24.27 -14.15 26.68
C ASP A 861 22.96 -13.36 26.57
N PHE A 862 22.02 -13.61 27.47
CA PHE A 862 20.72 -12.93 27.52
C PHE A 862 20.69 -11.70 28.45
N SER A 863 21.79 -11.41 29.16
CA SER A 863 21.86 -10.34 30.16
C SER A 863 21.57 -8.98 29.55
N LEU A 864 22.06 -8.71 28.34
CA LEU A 864 21.85 -7.45 27.64
C LEU A 864 20.38 -7.24 27.24
N VAL A 865 19.68 -8.30 26.79
CA VAL A 865 18.24 -8.24 26.49
C VAL A 865 17.45 -7.87 27.75
N GLN A 866 17.76 -8.48 28.89
CA GLN A 866 17.09 -8.22 30.17
C GLN A 866 17.39 -6.82 30.71
N THR A 867 18.63 -6.36 30.52
CA THR A 867 19.12 -5.02 30.86
C THR A 867 18.38 -3.96 30.04
N ILE A 868 18.28 -4.13 28.73
CA ILE A 868 17.50 -3.23 27.86
C ILE A 868 16.02 -3.24 28.24
N LEU A 869 15.43 -4.41 28.52
CA LEU A 869 14.04 -4.50 28.97
C LEU A 869 13.79 -3.64 30.22
N LYS A 870 14.67 -3.73 31.24
CA LYS A 870 14.57 -2.90 32.45
C LYS A 870 14.59 -1.40 32.11
N ARG A 871 15.46 -0.99 31.19
CA ARG A 871 15.53 0.42 30.75
C ARG A 871 14.27 0.87 30.02
N LEU A 872 13.72 0.02 29.16
CA LEU A 872 12.48 0.30 28.44
C LEU A 872 11.27 0.47 29.36
N LYS A 873 11.31 -0.01 30.61
CA LYS A 873 10.22 0.18 31.58
C LYS A 873 10.07 1.60 32.08
N ILE A 874 11.13 2.39 31.99
CA ILE A 874 11.21 3.74 32.53
C ILE A 874 11.78 4.72 31.49
N PRO A 875 11.20 4.78 30.27
CA PRO A 875 11.85 5.44 29.13
C PRO A 875 11.99 6.96 29.30
N TYR A 876 11.27 7.57 30.27
CA TYR A 876 11.26 9.00 30.55
C TYR A 876 12.22 9.47 31.67
N ARG A 877 12.86 8.54 32.40
CA ARG A 877 13.74 8.87 33.54
C ARG A 877 15.16 9.22 33.08
N ASP A 878 15.80 10.16 33.80
CA ASP A 878 17.17 10.66 33.58
C ASP A 878 18.25 9.93 34.40
N ASP A 879 17.91 8.81 35.02
CA ASP A 879 18.82 8.01 35.86
C ASP A 879 20.17 7.73 35.18
N ALA A 880 21.26 8.08 35.88
CA ALA A 880 22.63 8.02 35.40
C ALA A 880 23.23 6.59 35.34
N GLU A 881 22.53 5.58 35.86
CA GLU A 881 23.00 4.18 35.86
C GLU A 881 22.96 3.53 34.46
N PHE A 882 22.26 4.15 33.49
CA PHE A 882 22.10 3.65 32.12
C PHE A 882 22.39 4.75 31.10
N ASP A 883 23.66 5.07 30.90
CA ASP A 883 24.08 5.90 29.77
C ASP A 883 24.22 5.03 28.52
N GLU A 884 23.75 5.48 27.34
CA GLU A 884 23.97 4.76 26.07
C GLU A 884 25.47 4.51 25.83
N ALA A 885 26.34 5.34 26.40
CA ALA A 885 27.79 5.15 26.43
C ALA A 885 28.24 3.89 27.20
N THR A 886 27.58 3.51 28.29
CA THR A 886 27.91 2.28 29.04
C THR A 886 27.63 0.99 28.25
N LEU A 887 26.69 1.04 27.28
CA LEU A 887 26.45 -0.04 26.32
C LEU A 887 27.59 -0.20 25.28
N TYR A 888 28.50 0.77 25.19
CA TYR A 888 29.73 0.65 24.41
C TYR A 888 30.86 0.01 25.23
N GLU A 889 30.99 0.36 26.51
CA GLU A 889 32.07 -0.12 27.38
C GLU A 889 31.84 -1.54 27.93
N ALA A 890 30.58 -1.91 28.23
CA ALA A 890 30.25 -3.27 28.67
C ALA A 890 30.47 -4.34 27.58
N ALA A 891 30.54 -3.94 26.31
CA ALA A 891 30.80 -4.84 25.19
C ALA A 891 32.30 -5.00 24.86
N SER A 892 33.12 -3.99 25.15
CA SER A 892 34.56 -3.99 24.84
C SER A 892 35.42 -4.70 25.91
N THR A 893 34.89 -4.90 27.12
CA THR A 893 35.60 -5.58 28.21
C THR A 893 35.75 -7.09 28.04
N ASN A 894 35.05 -7.70 27.06
CA ASN A 894 35.15 -9.14 26.74
C ASN A 894 35.87 -9.45 25.40
N SER A 895 36.49 -8.45 24.76
CA SER A 895 37.34 -8.69 23.58
C SER A 895 38.73 -8.07 23.78
N THR A 896 39.72 -8.89 24.14
CA THR A 896 41.13 -8.50 24.07
C THR A 896 41.54 -8.31 22.61
N LEU A 897 41.47 -7.07 22.12
CA LEU A 897 42.30 -6.54 21.02
C LEU A 897 42.25 -5.01 21.07
N SER A 898 43.42 -4.39 21.18
CA SER A 898 43.58 -2.95 21.39
C SER A 898 43.18 -2.14 20.16
N CYS A 899 42.40 -1.07 20.31
CA CYS A 899 42.64 0.18 19.56
C CYS A 899 41.88 1.39 20.15
N ASN A 900 42.61 2.50 20.20
CA ASN A 900 42.37 3.90 20.54
C ASN A 900 40.94 4.48 20.65
N ASN A 901 40.81 5.36 21.65
CA ASN A 901 39.73 6.30 21.93
C ASN A 901 39.41 7.22 20.73
N GLU A 902 38.24 7.01 20.11
CA GLU A 902 37.49 8.08 19.43
C GLU A 902 36.00 7.96 19.76
N LYS A 903 35.47 8.94 20.51
CA LYS A 903 34.04 9.13 20.72
C LYS A 903 33.42 9.71 19.45
N THR A 904 33.20 8.87 18.44
CA THR A 904 32.37 9.21 17.28
C THR A 904 31.35 8.10 17.04
N GLY A 905 30.08 8.46 17.17
CA GLY A 905 28.99 7.55 16.85
C GLY A 905 29.01 7.14 15.37
N LEU A 906 28.59 5.90 15.14
CA LEU A 906 27.96 5.41 13.91
C LEU A 906 28.77 5.07 12.64
N PHE A 907 30.11 5.11 12.60
CA PHE A 907 30.85 4.75 11.36
C PHE A 907 31.82 3.57 11.39
N ASN A 908 31.83 2.75 12.44
CA ASN A 908 32.62 1.51 12.47
C ASN A 908 31.77 0.23 12.63
N VAL A 909 30.67 0.13 11.88
CA VAL A 909 30.25 -1.22 11.45
C VAL A 909 31.12 -1.56 10.25
N LEU A 910 32.06 -2.49 10.45
CA LEU A 910 32.72 -3.23 9.39
C LEU A 910 31.65 -3.98 8.60
N ASP A 911 30.99 -3.27 7.70
CA ASP A 911 30.33 -3.88 6.58
C ASP A 911 31.47 -4.39 5.68
N THR A 912 31.68 -5.71 5.64
CA THR A 912 32.69 -6.36 4.79
C THR A 912 32.42 -6.19 3.29
N ARG A 913 31.53 -5.26 2.90
CA ARG A 913 31.41 -4.71 1.57
C ARG A 913 32.70 -3.98 1.16
N LYS A 914 33.66 -4.75 0.64
CA LYS A 914 34.60 -4.25 -0.38
C LYS A 914 33.79 -3.92 -1.64
N THR A 915 33.12 -2.77 -1.65
CA THR A 915 32.66 -2.17 -2.91
C THR A 915 33.88 -1.50 -3.54
N ASN A 916 34.36 -2.04 -4.66
CA ASN A 916 35.28 -1.34 -5.56
C ASN A 916 34.65 0.00 -5.94
N LEU A 917 35.06 1.08 -5.30
CA LEU A 917 34.54 2.43 -5.51
C LEU A 917 35.11 3.12 -6.77
N ASP A 918 35.98 2.45 -7.52
CA ASP A 918 36.72 3.09 -8.63
C ASP A 918 36.27 2.70 -10.04
N LYS A 919 35.19 1.91 -10.21
CA LYS A 919 34.62 1.64 -11.55
C LYS A 919 33.10 1.52 -11.50
N LEU A 920 32.39 2.57 -11.91
CA LEU A 920 31.03 2.42 -12.44
C LEU A 920 31.12 1.68 -13.78
N PRO A 921 30.31 0.65 -14.04
CA PRO A 921 30.10 0.16 -15.40
C PRO A 921 29.23 1.18 -16.14
N ASP A 922 29.73 1.68 -17.27
CA ASP A 922 28.99 2.48 -18.26
C ASP A 922 27.69 1.80 -18.75
N ASP A 923 27.51 0.51 -18.41
CA ASP A 923 26.39 -0.34 -18.83
C ASP A 923 25.05 -0.05 -18.12
N ALA A 924 25.05 0.64 -16.98
CA ALA A 924 23.79 0.97 -16.28
C ALA A 924 22.92 1.99 -17.06
N PHE A 925 23.53 2.81 -17.92
CA PHE A 925 22.79 3.73 -18.79
C PHE A 925 22.24 3.03 -20.05
N ASN A 926 22.87 1.93 -20.47
CA ASN A 926 22.49 1.18 -21.67
C ASN A 926 21.33 0.20 -21.46
N MET A 927 20.99 -0.15 -20.21
CA MET A 927 19.80 -0.96 -19.88
C MET A 927 18.48 -0.16 -19.85
N ARG A 928 18.48 1.11 -20.28
CA ARG A 928 17.26 1.94 -20.38
C ARG A 928 16.36 1.65 -21.60
N LEU A 929 16.67 0.64 -22.41
CA LEU A 929 16.00 0.40 -23.70
C LEU A 929 15.57 -1.06 -23.99
N SER A 930 15.60 -1.99 -23.03
CA SER A 930 15.17 -3.39 -23.24
C SER A 930 13.88 -3.75 -22.51
#